data_AF-A0A363T108-F1
#
_entry.id   AF-A0A363T108-F1
#
_cell.length_a   1.000
_cell.length_b   1.000
_cell.length_c   1.000
_cell.angle_alpha   90.00
_cell.angle_beta   90.00
_cell.angle_gamma   90.00
#
_symmetry.space_group_name_H-M   'P 1'
#
loop_
_entity.id
_entity.type
_entity.pdbx_description
1 polymer ?
#
loop_
_entity_poly.entity_id
_entity_poly.type
_entity_poly.pdbx_seq_one_letter_code
_entity_poly.pdbx_strand_id
1 'polypeptide(L)'
;MKYTNLYQCVIIIALTISLVACGLPSTGNNQAEVIGSTPTNALPIGEQFKVTATTDPSDQPVNLNPNDDESTSSFVLSSPVVDEGGELPVDYTCDGAGVTVPLSWTGAPAGTQSLALLMDHIASPTDIHWYWILLDIPANITSLSKDTTGIGVLGTNSNNDQTEYSPPCSKGPGSKTYTFTVYALSFEPQLSIPASQVDRDTFLDAIQGITLASAQLNVTYARQSEAITESQPTPMASSRGGQQENRSNQNQGGGKPPQEAIAACENKQEQSACEFTAQKGLESGVCETVQDELACSPKRSANDTPQEPGNGGQPSSSQPDVDKEGYTIEQAISDKAQGMTIAFDALAFLTGDLGADSFFPPGKVADFWGFQYLRDNDPSQMGHAGDFLTSAAMNMLNVLSVDQRARLVALAENQVDSINKYGYMRFVLMKAFQDMLEGNLPAGATSLDVNAVNAYSAELYQLDGEISYERAQLYGQMINDFTADQQAYLDAMENKGMLDWPTVQEPSDMRSLDREIKVAVMTYAADMYSWYAGSIDADVYFCPERHGTYFGSFYLKDIKAMSDPGYAIPTDMTGNLGDEMLATLTSDQAQLITGLVEIQKPSLLNIVETRRQVSIELRKFLEGDTADKATVLSLMQRYGELDGEIIYNMAVHFSDVNQSLTSSQRAALDAMREELLGELSHPNGAYLYSQAISMPEIPDTDFLFK
;
A
#
# COMPACT_ATOMS: atom_id res chain seq x y z
N MET A 1 45.79 -8.92 42.67
CA MET A 1 46.09 -9.86 43.78
C MET A 1 45.85 -11.26 43.25
N LYS A 2 46.89 -12.07 43.05
CA LYS A 2 47.20 -13.27 43.87
C LYS A 2 46.01 -14.20 44.14
N TYR A 3 45.95 -15.33 43.43
CA TYR A 3 46.06 -16.67 44.03
C TYR A 3 46.66 -17.65 42.99
N THR A 4 47.36 -18.69 43.45
CA THR A 4 48.22 -19.57 42.63
C THR A 4 48.08 -21.04 43.03
N ASN A 5 48.01 -21.93 42.02
CA ASN A 5 48.72 -23.23 41.82
C ASN A 5 47.79 -24.31 41.21
N LEU A 6 48.14 -24.95 40.06
CA LEU A 6 49.07 -26.10 39.86
C LEU A 6 48.60 -27.36 40.64
N TYR A 7 48.43 -28.57 40.08
CA TYR A 7 49.07 -29.33 38.98
C TYR A 7 48.01 -30.29 38.32
N GLN A 8 48.22 -31.09 37.25
CA GLN A 8 49.05 -31.12 36.03
C GLN A 8 48.77 -32.46 35.27
N CYS A 9 48.53 -32.48 33.94
CA CYS A 9 48.84 -33.67 33.10
C CYS A 9 48.91 -33.35 31.59
N VAL A 10 49.53 -34.22 30.80
CA VAL A 10 50.06 -33.96 29.44
C VAL A 10 49.54 -35.00 28.43
N ILE A 11 49.29 -34.61 27.17
CA ILE A 11 49.75 -35.28 25.93
C ILE A 11 49.30 -34.46 24.69
N ILE A 12 50.22 -34.27 23.75
CA ILE A 12 49.97 -33.68 22.41
C ILE A 12 50.23 -34.80 21.39
N ILE A 13 49.34 -34.96 20.40
CA ILE A 13 49.65 -35.69 19.17
C ILE A 13 49.22 -34.84 17.98
N ALA A 14 50.20 -34.45 17.16
CA ALA A 14 49.99 -33.95 15.81
C ALA A 14 50.28 -35.09 14.83
N LEU A 15 49.60 -35.13 13.68
CA LEU A 15 49.91 -36.10 12.63
C LEU A 15 49.70 -35.49 11.25
N THR A 16 50.83 -35.36 10.53
CA THR A 16 50.94 -34.88 9.15
C THR A 16 50.84 -36.04 8.16
N ILE A 17 50.20 -35.84 7.00
CA ILE A 17 50.33 -36.76 5.85
C ILE A 17 50.63 -35.93 4.59
N SER A 18 51.62 -36.39 3.82
CA SER A 18 52.18 -35.71 2.64
C SER A 18 51.63 -36.23 1.32
N LEU A 19 51.73 -35.44 0.25
CA LEU A 19 51.48 -35.87 -1.13
C LEU A 19 52.48 -36.94 -1.61
N VAL A 20 51.98 -37.89 -2.41
CA VAL A 20 52.73 -38.51 -3.54
C VAL A 20 51.73 -38.75 -4.68
N ALA A 21 52.12 -38.45 -5.92
CA ALA A 21 51.35 -38.74 -7.13
C ALA A 21 52.09 -39.73 -8.05
N CYS A 22 51.38 -40.67 -8.69
CA CYS A 22 51.78 -41.33 -9.95
C CYS A 22 50.71 -42.30 -10.50
N GLY A 23 50.49 -42.27 -11.82
CA GLY A 23 50.30 -43.49 -12.63
C GLY A 23 48.88 -44.05 -12.86
N LEU A 24 48.33 -43.78 -14.07
CA LEU A 24 47.29 -44.58 -14.74
C LEU A 24 47.83 -45.99 -15.13
N PRO A 25 46.96 -47.02 -15.31
CA PRO A 25 46.41 -47.28 -16.64
C PRO A 25 44.94 -47.75 -16.68
N SER A 26 44.36 -47.67 -17.89
CA SER A 26 42.98 -48.01 -18.26
C SER A 26 42.73 -49.49 -18.58
N THR A 27 41.52 -50.00 -18.26
CA THR A 27 40.68 -51.02 -18.96
C THR A 27 39.55 -51.45 -17.98
N GLY A 28 38.30 -51.75 -18.32
CA GLY A 28 37.60 -51.74 -19.61
C GLY A 28 36.50 -52.83 -19.65
N ASN A 29 35.22 -52.44 -19.59
CA ASN A 29 33.99 -53.25 -19.83
C ASN A 29 33.67 -54.38 -18.80
N ASN A 30 32.42 -54.81 -18.55
CA ASN A 30 31.14 -54.69 -19.30
C ASN A 30 29.89 -54.85 -18.38
N GLN A 31 28.80 -54.12 -18.67
CA GLN A 31 27.35 -54.49 -18.57
C GLN A 31 26.74 -55.01 -17.23
N ALA A 32 25.48 -54.79 -16.84
CA ALA A 32 24.31 -53.97 -17.27
C ALA A 32 23.49 -53.70 -15.96
N GLU A 33 22.38 -52.96 -15.86
CA GLU A 33 21.37 -52.48 -16.82
C GLU A 33 20.70 -51.20 -16.28
N VAL A 34 20.05 -50.42 -17.16
CA VAL A 34 19.46 -49.11 -16.86
C VAL A 34 17.94 -49.20 -16.82
N ILE A 35 17.33 -48.57 -15.81
CA ILE A 35 16.03 -47.90 -15.98
C ILE A 35 16.17 -46.51 -15.34
N GLY A 36 15.95 -45.46 -16.12
CA GLY A 36 15.93 -44.09 -15.64
C GLY A 36 14.91 -43.27 -16.41
N SER A 37 14.43 -42.20 -15.79
CA SER A 37 13.68 -41.13 -16.45
C SER A 37 13.78 -39.87 -15.59
N THR A 38 14.83 -39.09 -15.80
CA THR A 38 14.94 -37.72 -15.29
C THR A 38 14.09 -36.80 -16.16
N PRO A 39 13.23 -35.94 -15.60
CA PRO A 39 12.69 -34.81 -16.34
C PRO A 39 13.77 -33.73 -16.41
N THR A 40 14.57 -33.75 -17.48
CA THR A 40 15.35 -32.57 -17.89
C THR A 40 14.44 -31.71 -18.74
N ASN A 41 14.05 -30.53 -18.24
CA ASN A 41 13.79 -29.29 -19.00
C ASN A 41 13.30 -28.18 -18.05
N ALA A 42 14.25 -27.42 -17.50
CA ALA A 42 14.03 -26.06 -17.03
C ALA A 42 15.23 -25.24 -17.52
N LEU A 43 14.98 -24.19 -18.30
CA LEU A 43 16.01 -23.24 -18.73
C LEU A 43 16.13 -22.17 -17.63
N PRO A 44 17.35 -21.70 -17.29
CA PRO A 44 17.49 -20.60 -16.35
C PRO A 44 16.84 -19.32 -16.93
N ILE A 45 15.95 -18.70 -16.15
CA ILE A 45 15.00 -17.66 -16.62
C ILE A 45 15.67 -16.31 -16.95
N GLY A 46 16.99 -16.19 -16.76
CA GLY A 46 17.80 -15.00 -17.11
C GLY A 46 17.81 -14.59 -18.60
N GLU A 47 17.15 -15.33 -19.50
CA GLU A 47 16.93 -14.91 -20.91
C GLU A 47 15.46 -14.60 -21.27
N GLN A 48 14.49 -14.80 -20.37
CA GLN A 48 13.06 -14.57 -20.67
C GLN A 48 12.64 -13.10 -20.54
N PHE A 49 13.35 -12.31 -19.72
CA PHE A 49 13.19 -10.85 -19.67
C PHE A 49 14.16 -10.16 -20.64
N LYS A 50 13.75 -10.06 -21.91
CA LYS A 50 14.35 -9.15 -22.90
C LYS A 50 13.27 -8.26 -23.50
N VAL A 51 13.23 -7.01 -23.06
CA VAL A 51 12.50 -5.96 -23.78
C VAL A 51 13.26 -5.67 -25.07
N THR A 52 12.85 -6.31 -26.16
CA THR A 52 13.37 -6.04 -27.51
C THR A 52 12.21 -5.71 -28.43
N ALA A 53 12.09 -4.43 -28.79
CA ALA A 53 11.21 -3.99 -29.86
C ALA A 53 11.64 -4.65 -31.18
N THR A 54 10.78 -5.50 -31.73
CA THR A 54 11.00 -6.18 -33.00
C THR A 54 10.33 -5.41 -34.14
N THR A 55 11.14 -4.94 -35.08
CA THR A 55 10.65 -4.42 -36.36
C THR A 55 10.22 -5.58 -37.26
N ASP A 56 8.96 -5.61 -37.69
CA ASP A 56 8.43 -6.60 -38.65
C ASP A 56 9.05 -6.44 -40.06
N PRO A 57 9.66 -7.50 -40.64
CA PRO A 57 10.15 -7.51 -42.02
C PRO A 57 9.13 -8.12 -43.00
N SER A 58 8.05 -7.41 -43.34
CA SER A 58 7.07 -7.86 -44.35
C SER A 58 6.58 -6.79 -45.34
N ASP A 59 7.48 -5.90 -45.79
CA ASP A 59 7.18 -4.96 -46.88
C ASP A 59 7.27 -5.61 -48.28
N GLN A 60 6.11 -5.88 -48.92
CA GLN A 60 5.90 -5.75 -50.37
C GLN A 60 4.38 -5.69 -50.70
N PRO A 61 3.96 -5.08 -51.83
CA PRO A 61 2.81 -4.19 -51.82
C PRO A 61 1.48 -4.84 -52.19
N VAL A 62 0.41 -4.42 -51.50
CA VAL A 62 -0.98 -4.66 -51.91
C VAL A 62 -1.61 -3.37 -52.44
N ASN A 63 -2.28 -3.51 -53.58
CA ASN A 63 -2.80 -2.43 -54.41
C ASN A 63 -3.94 -1.65 -53.74
N LEU A 64 -3.86 -0.32 -53.75
CA LEU A 64 -4.86 0.58 -53.19
C LEU A 64 -6.19 0.47 -53.95
N ASN A 65 -7.28 0.19 -53.24
CA ASN A 65 -8.63 0.51 -53.69
C ASN A 65 -9.22 1.52 -52.70
N PRO A 66 -9.32 2.81 -53.06
CA PRO A 66 -9.81 3.83 -52.15
C PRO A 66 -11.34 3.79 -52.11
N ASN A 67 -11.90 3.37 -50.98
CA ASN A 67 -13.23 3.70 -50.45
C ASN A 67 -13.57 2.71 -49.33
N ASP A 68 -13.17 3.03 -48.10
CA ASP A 68 -13.94 2.78 -46.88
C ASP A 68 -13.60 3.94 -45.91
N ASP A 69 -14.61 4.47 -45.22
CA ASP A 69 -14.54 5.77 -44.54
C ASP A 69 -13.49 5.83 -43.41
N GLU A 70 -12.63 6.85 -43.44
CA GLU A 70 -12.06 7.40 -42.21
C GLU A 70 -13.20 8.06 -41.42
N SER A 71 -13.75 7.33 -40.45
CA SER A 71 -14.47 7.98 -39.34
C SER A 71 -13.44 8.72 -38.49
N THR A 72 -13.16 9.98 -38.82
CA THR A 72 -12.28 10.85 -38.02
C THR A 72 -12.88 11.02 -36.62
N SER A 73 -12.39 10.25 -35.65
CA SER A 73 -12.69 10.45 -34.24
C SER A 73 -12.17 11.82 -33.83
N SER A 74 -13.05 12.77 -33.56
CA SER A 74 -12.65 14.08 -33.05
C SER A 74 -12.00 13.92 -31.68
N PHE A 75 -10.82 14.52 -31.49
CA PHE A 75 -10.21 14.63 -30.17
C PHE A 75 -11.04 15.61 -29.33
N VAL A 76 -11.55 15.17 -28.19
CA VAL A 76 -12.49 15.91 -27.32
C VAL A 76 -11.97 15.90 -25.90
N LEU A 77 -12.09 17.04 -25.20
CA LEU A 77 -11.83 17.21 -23.77
C LEU A 77 -13.15 17.54 -23.05
N SER A 78 -13.32 17.04 -21.84
CA SER A 78 -14.55 17.14 -21.04
C SER A 78 -14.25 17.02 -19.54
N SER A 79 -15.24 17.32 -18.69
CA SER A 79 -15.18 17.11 -17.24
C SER A 79 -16.51 16.59 -16.71
N PRO A 80 -16.53 15.66 -15.73
CA PRO A 80 -17.78 15.17 -15.13
C PRO A 80 -18.41 16.18 -14.16
N VAL A 81 -17.74 17.28 -13.83
CA VAL A 81 -18.20 18.27 -12.82
C VAL A 81 -18.49 19.66 -13.39
N VAL A 82 -18.20 19.91 -14.67
CA VAL A 82 -18.44 21.19 -15.34
C VAL A 82 -18.53 21.01 -16.86
N ASP A 83 -19.62 21.51 -17.45
CA ASP A 83 -19.84 21.53 -18.90
C ASP A 83 -19.03 22.66 -19.58
N GLU A 84 -18.86 22.59 -20.92
CA GLU A 84 -18.27 23.66 -21.73
C GLU A 84 -19.00 25.00 -21.53
N GLY A 85 -18.27 26.02 -21.10
CA GLY A 85 -18.78 27.34 -20.74
C GLY A 85 -19.43 27.42 -19.34
N GLY A 86 -19.44 26.34 -18.58
CA GLY A 86 -20.06 26.24 -17.26
C GLY A 86 -19.34 27.04 -16.16
N GLU A 87 -19.92 27.05 -14.96
CA GLU A 87 -19.29 27.62 -13.77
C GLU A 87 -18.43 26.55 -13.06
N LEU A 88 -17.16 26.86 -12.81
CA LEU A 88 -16.23 25.97 -12.12
C LEU A 88 -16.63 25.80 -10.64
N PRO A 89 -16.88 24.58 -10.14
CA PRO A 89 -17.27 24.38 -8.75
C PRO A 89 -16.22 24.87 -7.75
N VAL A 90 -16.70 25.40 -6.61
CA VAL A 90 -15.86 26.07 -5.60
C VAL A 90 -14.70 25.21 -5.08
N ASP A 91 -14.87 23.90 -4.97
CA ASP A 91 -13.85 22.91 -4.59
C ASP A 91 -12.52 23.08 -5.35
N TYR A 92 -12.58 23.50 -6.62
CA TYR A 92 -11.42 23.63 -7.51
C TYR A 92 -10.84 25.04 -7.53
N THR A 93 -11.24 25.90 -6.59
CA THR A 93 -10.87 27.31 -6.51
C THR A 93 -10.28 27.63 -5.14
N CYS A 94 -9.64 28.80 -4.98
CA CYS A 94 -9.06 29.18 -3.69
C CYS A 94 -10.10 29.48 -2.59
N ASP A 95 -11.39 29.50 -2.93
CA ASP A 95 -12.51 29.65 -2.00
C ASP A 95 -13.05 28.28 -1.53
N GLY A 96 -12.50 27.16 -2.01
CA GLY A 96 -12.81 25.80 -1.59
C GLY A 96 -11.56 24.99 -1.25
N ALA A 97 -11.56 23.70 -1.61
CA ALA A 97 -10.44 22.79 -1.31
C ALA A 97 -9.15 23.10 -2.10
N GLY A 98 -9.25 23.80 -3.23
CA GLY A 98 -8.11 24.19 -4.07
C GLY A 98 -7.51 23.06 -4.92
N VAL A 99 -8.22 21.92 -5.04
CA VAL A 99 -7.74 20.71 -5.72
C VAL A 99 -7.91 20.78 -7.24
N THR A 100 -7.24 19.88 -7.98
CA THR A 100 -7.34 19.80 -9.45
C THR A 100 -8.72 19.29 -9.92
N VAL A 101 -9.14 19.78 -11.09
CA VAL A 101 -10.41 19.42 -11.74
C VAL A 101 -10.30 18.04 -12.39
N PRO A 102 -11.27 17.13 -12.20
CA PRO A 102 -11.32 15.90 -12.98
C PRO A 102 -11.56 16.20 -14.47
N LEU A 103 -10.74 15.64 -15.34
CA LEU A 103 -10.79 15.84 -16.79
C LEU A 103 -10.83 14.49 -17.49
N SER A 104 -11.46 14.40 -18.66
CA SER A 104 -11.39 13.21 -19.52
C SER A 104 -11.39 13.60 -20.98
N TRP A 105 -10.60 12.89 -21.78
CA TRP A 105 -10.49 13.08 -23.22
C TRP A 105 -10.61 11.76 -23.99
N THR A 106 -11.18 11.87 -25.20
CA THR A 106 -11.38 10.73 -26.11
C THR A 106 -11.02 11.13 -27.54
N GLY A 107 -10.70 10.14 -28.39
CA GLY A 107 -10.38 10.40 -29.80
C GLY A 107 -8.99 10.99 -30.06
N ALA A 108 -8.00 10.69 -29.22
CA ALA A 108 -6.61 11.07 -29.49
C ALA A 108 -6.15 10.43 -30.83
N PRO A 109 -5.44 11.16 -31.72
CA PRO A 109 -5.04 10.62 -33.02
C PRO A 109 -4.14 9.39 -32.93
N ALA A 110 -4.21 8.52 -33.93
CA ALA A 110 -3.24 7.45 -34.10
C ALA A 110 -1.81 8.02 -34.20
N GLY A 111 -0.86 7.40 -33.51
CA GLY A 111 0.52 7.91 -33.39
C GLY A 111 0.75 8.87 -32.23
N THR A 112 -0.25 9.13 -31.38
CA THR A 112 -0.04 9.80 -30.08
C THR A 112 0.85 8.92 -29.20
N GLN A 113 2.00 9.44 -28.78
CA GLN A 113 2.96 8.76 -27.89
C GLN A 113 3.02 9.43 -26.50
N SER A 114 2.71 10.72 -26.41
CA SER A 114 2.59 11.45 -25.15
C SER A 114 1.45 12.48 -25.24
N LEU A 115 0.96 12.95 -24.10
CA LEU A 115 -0.09 13.94 -23.94
C LEU A 115 0.45 15.09 -23.08
N ALA A 116 -0.12 16.28 -23.22
CA ALA A 116 0.23 17.43 -22.38
C ALA A 116 -1.02 18.26 -22.07
N LEU A 117 -1.05 18.91 -20.90
CA LEU A 117 -2.17 19.73 -20.43
C LEU A 117 -1.67 21.13 -20.05
N LEU A 118 -2.40 22.16 -20.49
CA LEU A 118 -2.26 23.54 -20.05
C LEU A 118 -3.61 24.06 -19.53
N MET A 119 -3.62 24.70 -18.37
CA MET A 119 -4.72 25.56 -17.91
C MET A 119 -4.26 27.01 -17.88
N ASP A 120 -4.86 27.86 -18.70
CA ASP A 120 -4.56 29.30 -18.73
C ASP A 120 -5.81 30.22 -18.72
N HIS A 121 -5.56 31.50 -18.51
CA HIS A 121 -6.50 32.60 -18.59
C HIS A 121 -5.83 33.72 -19.39
N ILE A 122 -6.35 34.00 -20.58
CA ILE A 122 -5.89 35.07 -21.45
C ILE A 122 -6.86 36.25 -21.29
N ALA A 123 -6.50 37.21 -20.43
CA ALA A 123 -7.27 38.45 -20.26
C ALA A 123 -7.01 39.43 -21.41
N SER A 124 -5.79 39.44 -21.94
CA SER A 124 -5.41 40.14 -23.18
C SER A 124 -4.14 39.52 -23.79
N PRO A 125 -3.74 39.90 -25.02
CA PRO A 125 -2.49 39.42 -25.63
C PRO A 125 -1.21 39.79 -24.85
N THR A 126 -1.29 40.65 -23.83
CA THR A 126 -0.18 41.02 -22.94
C THR A 126 -0.50 40.75 -21.46
N ASP A 127 -1.56 39.99 -21.18
CA ASP A 127 -2.05 39.70 -19.82
C ASP A 127 -2.55 38.25 -19.82
N ILE A 128 -1.62 37.33 -19.57
CA ILE A 128 -1.81 35.88 -19.63
C ILE A 128 -1.34 35.28 -18.31
N HIS A 129 -2.20 34.48 -17.70
CA HIS A 129 -1.90 33.72 -16.49
C HIS A 129 -2.09 32.23 -16.77
N TRP A 130 -1.15 31.39 -16.33
CA TRP A 130 -1.31 29.94 -16.33
C TRP A 130 -1.32 29.41 -14.90
N TYR A 131 -2.09 28.35 -14.71
CA TYR A 131 -2.48 27.78 -13.41
C TYR A 131 -2.11 26.31 -13.28
N TRP A 132 -1.97 25.61 -14.39
CA TRP A 132 -1.55 24.21 -14.43
C TRP A 132 -0.79 23.94 -15.72
N ILE A 133 0.37 23.31 -15.62
CA ILE A 133 1.11 22.75 -16.74
C ILE A 133 1.43 21.30 -16.36
N LEU A 134 1.04 20.35 -17.23
CA LEU A 134 1.54 18.99 -17.21
C LEU A 134 2.13 18.67 -18.58
N LEU A 135 3.40 18.30 -18.59
CA LEU A 135 4.03 17.65 -19.72
C LEU A 135 3.98 16.14 -19.53
N ASP A 136 4.29 15.41 -20.58
CA ASP A 136 4.62 14.00 -20.51
C ASP A 136 3.59 13.09 -19.82
N ILE A 137 2.31 13.36 -20.07
CA ILE A 137 1.23 12.48 -19.66
C ILE A 137 1.27 11.25 -20.60
N PRO A 138 1.37 10.01 -20.11
CA PRO A 138 1.44 8.84 -20.98
C PRO A 138 0.22 8.71 -21.92
N ALA A 139 0.42 8.34 -23.18
CA ALA A 139 -0.65 8.34 -24.20
C ALA A 139 -1.84 7.41 -23.93
N ASN A 140 -1.69 6.43 -23.03
CA ASN A 140 -2.77 5.55 -22.58
C ASN A 140 -3.69 6.20 -21.52
N ILE A 141 -3.30 7.32 -20.92
CA ILE A 141 -4.15 8.08 -19.99
C ILE A 141 -5.23 8.80 -20.78
N THR A 142 -6.49 8.56 -20.40
CA THR A 142 -7.69 9.17 -21.01
C THR A 142 -8.49 10.04 -20.01
N SER A 143 -8.02 10.15 -18.77
CA SER A 143 -8.60 10.99 -17.74
C SER A 143 -7.63 11.32 -16.61
N LEU A 144 -7.89 12.45 -15.95
CA LEU A 144 -7.31 12.86 -14.67
C LEU A 144 -8.45 12.89 -13.64
N SER A 145 -8.22 12.36 -12.44
CA SER A 145 -9.19 12.39 -11.34
C SER A 145 -9.25 13.76 -10.65
N LYS A 146 -10.23 13.96 -9.76
CA LYS A 146 -10.15 15.02 -8.75
C LYS A 146 -8.87 14.82 -7.93
N ASP A 147 -8.20 15.92 -7.61
CA ASP A 147 -6.95 15.94 -6.85
C ASP A 147 -5.83 15.03 -7.44
N THR A 148 -5.77 14.97 -8.77
CA THR A 148 -4.70 14.30 -9.52
C THR A 148 -3.32 14.79 -9.08
N THR A 149 -2.48 13.85 -8.67
CA THR A 149 -1.05 14.03 -8.41
C THR A 149 -0.26 12.90 -9.08
N GLY A 150 1.00 13.18 -9.46
CA GLY A 150 1.92 12.17 -9.98
C GLY A 150 1.55 11.54 -11.33
N ILE A 151 0.81 12.26 -12.18
CA ILE A 151 0.61 11.96 -13.60
C ILE A 151 1.28 13.07 -14.41
N GLY A 152 2.20 12.70 -15.30
CA GLY A 152 3.02 13.65 -16.06
C GLY A 152 3.98 14.46 -15.18
N VAL A 153 4.59 15.48 -15.80
CA VAL A 153 5.62 16.34 -15.22
C VAL A 153 5.08 17.76 -15.07
N LEU A 154 5.07 18.29 -13.84
CA LEU A 154 4.55 19.63 -13.53
C LEU A 154 5.50 20.74 -14.02
N GLY A 155 4.97 21.65 -14.84
CA GLY A 155 5.59 22.97 -15.09
C GLY A 155 5.20 23.99 -14.02
N THR A 156 5.78 25.18 -14.05
CA THR A 156 5.49 26.25 -13.08
C THR A 156 4.10 26.86 -13.30
N ASN A 157 3.55 27.56 -12.30
CA ASN A 157 2.37 28.42 -12.45
C ASN A 157 2.71 29.91 -12.28
N SER A 158 1.89 30.79 -12.87
CA SER A 158 2.11 32.25 -12.87
C SER A 158 1.72 33.00 -11.59
N ASN A 159 1.21 32.33 -10.56
CA ASN A 159 0.79 32.97 -9.31
C ASN A 159 1.90 32.99 -8.24
N ASN A 160 2.74 31.94 -8.19
CA ASN A 160 3.79 31.79 -7.18
C ASN A 160 5.07 31.10 -7.70
N ASP A 161 5.19 30.90 -9.01
CA ASP A 161 6.33 30.28 -9.69
C ASP A 161 6.65 28.83 -9.23
N GLN A 162 5.71 28.14 -8.56
CA GLN A 162 5.87 26.75 -8.12
C GLN A 162 5.35 25.73 -9.15
N THR A 163 5.89 24.51 -9.13
CA THR A 163 5.44 23.37 -9.92
C THR A 163 4.25 22.68 -9.25
N GLU A 164 3.09 23.31 -9.32
CA GLU A 164 1.85 22.84 -8.70
C GLU A 164 0.63 23.37 -9.46
N TYR A 165 -0.53 22.76 -9.22
CA TYR A 165 -1.81 23.37 -9.58
C TYR A 165 -2.06 24.59 -8.70
N SER A 166 -2.28 25.75 -9.32
CA SER A 166 -2.63 26.97 -8.61
C SER A 166 -4.12 27.27 -8.80
N PRO A 167 -4.98 27.06 -7.79
CA PRO A 167 -6.42 27.17 -7.97
C PRO A 167 -6.85 28.60 -8.33
N PRO A 168 -7.81 28.78 -9.26
CA PRO A 168 -8.42 30.06 -9.60
C PRO A 168 -8.76 30.91 -8.35
N CYS A 169 -8.14 32.09 -8.29
CA CYS A 169 -8.27 33.01 -7.16
C CYS A 169 -8.45 34.46 -7.63
N SER A 170 -9.54 34.71 -8.36
CA SER A 170 -9.77 35.99 -9.01
C SER A 170 -9.85 37.15 -8.01
N LYS A 171 -9.00 38.17 -8.21
CA LYS A 171 -9.04 39.44 -7.50
C LYS A 171 -9.71 40.48 -8.39
N GLY A 172 -10.95 40.87 -8.06
CA GLY A 172 -11.73 41.87 -8.77
C GLY A 172 -13.12 41.36 -9.20
N PRO A 173 -14.06 42.27 -9.53
CA PRO A 173 -15.42 41.89 -9.92
C PRO A 173 -15.48 41.36 -11.36
N GLY A 174 -16.39 40.40 -11.59
CA GLY A 174 -16.67 39.83 -12.90
C GLY A 174 -16.21 38.38 -13.05
N SER A 175 -16.83 37.67 -13.98
CA SER A 175 -16.46 36.29 -14.31
C SER A 175 -15.23 36.25 -15.22
N LYS A 176 -14.32 35.31 -14.95
CA LYS A 176 -13.15 35.01 -15.78
C LYS A 176 -13.30 33.64 -16.43
N THR A 177 -12.94 33.54 -17.71
CA THR A 177 -12.84 32.27 -18.42
C THR A 177 -11.45 31.66 -18.22
N TYR A 178 -11.40 30.40 -17.81
CA TYR A 178 -10.20 29.58 -17.73
C TYR A 178 -10.30 28.49 -18.79
N THR A 179 -9.25 28.28 -19.57
CA THR A 179 -9.22 27.34 -20.67
C THR A 179 -8.26 26.20 -20.34
N PHE A 180 -8.79 24.99 -20.23
CA PHE A 180 -8.00 23.76 -20.27
C PHE A 180 -7.76 23.38 -21.73
N THR A 181 -6.51 23.10 -22.11
CA THR A 181 -6.16 22.54 -23.41
C THR A 181 -5.34 21.28 -23.20
N VAL A 182 -5.80 20.15 -23.72
CA VAL A 182 -5.02 18.91 -23.83
C VAL A 182 -4.45 18.80 -25.25
N TYR A 183 -3.19 18.39 -25.36
CA TYR A 183 -2.45 18.22 -26.61
C TYR A 183 -2.04 16.76 -26.75
N ALA A 184 -2.34 16.15 -27.89
CA ALA A 184 -1.85 14.83 -28.27
C ALA A 184 -0.55 15.00 -29.07
N LEU A 185 0.54 14.39 -28.60
CA LEU A 185 1.90 14.60 -29.12
C LEU A 185 2.44 13.33 -29.78
N SER A 186 3.18 13.50 -30.88
CA SER A 186 3.79 12.41 -31.64
C SER A 186 5.01 11.78 -30.98
N PHE A 187 5.58 12.43 -29.96
CA PHE A 187 6.70 11.97 -29.13
C PHE A 187 6.62 12.64 -27.75
N GLU A 188 7.42 12.18 -26.79
CA GLU A 188 7.61 12.82 -25.48
C GLU A 188 8.31 14.19 -25.63
N PRO A 189 7.82 15.26 -24.97
CA PRO A 189 8.37 16.60 -25.13
C PRO A 189 9.77 16.73 -24.50
N GLN A 190 10.78 16.99 -25.35
CA GLN A 190 12.18 17.05 -24.93
C GLN A 190 12.52 18.40 -24.28
N LEU A 191 12.67 18.41 -22.96
CA LEU A 191 12.99 19.60 -22.18
C LEU A 191 14.51 19.83 -22.09
N SER A 192 14.95 21.04 -22.45
CA SER A 192 16.36 21.46 -22.31
C SER A 192 16.68 22.14 -20.97
N ILE A 193 15.68 22.29 -20.10
CA ILE A 193 15.75 22.88 -18.76
C ILE A 193 14.94 22.01 -17.77
N PRO A 194 15.20 22.09 -16.46
CA PRO A 194 14.38 21.38 -15.46
C PRO A 194 12.92 21.80 -15.51
N ALA A 195 12.00 20.87 -15.22
CA ALA A 195 10.56 21.14 -15.17
C ALA A 195 10.18 22.32 -14.24
N SER A 196 10.93 22.52 -13.16
CA SER A 196 10.84 23.67 -12.25
C SER A 196 11.19 25.04 -12.84
N GLN A 197 11.54 25.09 -14.13
CA GLN A 197 11.76 26.30 -14.91
C GLN A 197 10.90 26.36 -16.18
N VAL A 198 10.04 25.36 -16.42
CA VAL A 198 9.15 25.33 -17.59
C VAL A 198 7.92 26.17 -17.31
N ASP A 199 7.96 27.40 -17.81
CA ASP A 199 6.79 28.28 -17.91
C ASP A 199 5.92 27.94 -19.13
N ARG A 200 4.82 28.69 -19.29
CA ARG A 200 3.84 28.50 -20.37
C ARG A 200 4.45 28.61 -21.77
N ASP A 201 5.35 29.57 -21.98
CA ASP A 201 5.88 29.82 -23.32
C ASP A 201 6.94 28.75 -23.68
N THR A 202 7.77 28.35 -22.71
CA THR A 202 8.67 27.19 -22.84
C THR A 202 7.88 25.90 -23.11
N PHE A 203 6.77 25.69 -22.42
CA PHE A 203 5.85 24.57 -22.64
C PHE A 203 5.32 24.55 -24.08
N LEU A 204 4.81 25.67 -24.58
CA LEU A 204 4.25 25.77 -25.93
C LEU A 204 5.33 25.56 -27.01
N ASP A 205 6.53 26.12 -26.82
CA ASP A 205 7.66 25.91 -27.73
C ASP A 205 8.11 24.44 -27.77
N ALA A 206 8.10 23.74 -26.63
CA ALA A 206 8.46 22.33 -26.54
C ALA A 206 7.51 21.39 -27.30
N ILE A 207 6.21 21.73 -27.38
CA ILE A 207 5.19 20.89 -28.04
C ILE A 207 4.86 21.31 -29.48
N GLN A 208 5.25 22.51 -29.93
CA GLN A 208 4.80 23.10 -31.20
C GLN A 208 5.07 22.21 -32.42
N GLY A 209 6.25 21.57 -32.47
CA GLY A 209 6.67 20.73 -33.60
C GLY A 209 6.18 19.27 -33.57
N ILE A 210 5.56 18.85 -32.46
CA ILE A 210 5.17 17.45 -32.21
C ILE A 210 3.66 17.27 -31.93
N THR A 211 2.89 18.36 -31.81
CA THR A 211 1.43 18.29 -31.61
C THR A 211 0.73 17.69 -32.84
N LEU A 212 0.00 16.58 -32.65
CA LEU A 212 -0.87 15.93 -33.63
C LEU A 212 -2.29 16.52 -33.62
N ALA A 213 -2.84 16.77 -32.43
CA ALA A 213 -4.15 17.42 -32.23
C ALA A 213 -4.21 18.08 -30.85
N SER A 214 -5.20 18.95 -30.65
CA SER A 214 -5.54 19.50 -29.33
C SER A 214 -7.05 19.60 -29.14
N ALA A 215 -7.49 19.52 -27.89
CA ALA A 215 -8.88 19.66 -27.49
C ALA A 215 -8.99 20.61 -26.28
N GLN A 216 -10.09 21.37 -26.19
CA GLN A 216 -10.28 22.41 -25.18
C GLN A 216 -11.55 22.23 -24.37
N LEU A 217 -11.50 22.70 -23.13
CA LEU A 217 -12.65 22.89 -22.24
C LEU A 217 -12.52 24.28 -21.59
N ASN A 218 -13.49 25.15 -21.84
CA ASN A 218 -13.57 26.48 -21.24
C ASN A 218 -14.52 26.43 -20.04
N VAL A 219 -14.08 26.95 -18.90
CA VAL A 219 -14.91 27.09 -17.69
C VAL A 219 -14.87 28.53 -17.21
N THR A 220 -15.83 28.94 -16.40
CA THR A 220 -15.93 30.31 -15.89
C THR A 220 -15.95 30.34 -14.36
N TYR A 221 -15.38 31.38 -13.75
CA TYR A 221 -15.48 31.57 -12.29
C TYR A 221 -15.55 33.05 -11.93
N ALA A 222 -16.47 33.38 -11.01
CA ALA A 222 -16.70 34.73 -10.53
C ALA A 222 -16.73 34.76 -9.00
N ARG A 223 -15.68 35.29 -8.37
CA ARG A 223 -15.64 35.44 -6.91
C ARG A 223 -16.66 36.48 -6.46
N GLN A 224 -17.56 36.10 -5.55
CA GLN A 224 -18.51 37.06 -4.96
C GLN A 224 -17.76 38.02 -4.04
N SER A 225 -17.77 39.31 -4.35
CA SER A 225 -17.20 40.33 -3.47
C SER A 225 -18.09 40.53 -2.24
N GLU A 226 -17.54 40.36 -1.04
CA GLU A 226 -18.24 40.76 0.19
C GLU A 226 -18.63 42.25 0.12
N ALA A 227 -19.93 42.50 0.07
CA ALA A 227 -20.46 43.86 0.24
C ALA A 227 -20.30 44.25 1.72
N ILE A 228 -19.43 45.23 1.97
CA ILE A 228 -19.27 45.82 3.30
C ILE A 228 -20.61 46.47 3.72
N THR A 229 -21.37 45.81 4.57
CA THR A 229 -22.54 46.42 5.24
C THR A 229 -22.24 46.75 6.70
N GLU A 230 -22.27 48.04 7.01
CA GLU A 230 -22.16 48.60 8.35
C GLU A 230 -23.23 48.09 9.33
N SER A 231 -22.88 48.19 10.61
CA SER A 231 -23.66 47.71 11.75
C SER A 231 -24.89 48.56 12.10
N GLN A 232 -26.03 47.91 12.37
CA GLN A 232 -27.09 48.41 13.26
C GLN A 232 -27.80 47.23 14.00
N PRO A 233 -28.29 47.41 15.25
CA PRO A 233 -28.82 46.33 16.08
C PRO A 233 -30.36 46.26 16.22
N THR A 234 -30.87 45.01 16.42
CA THR A 234 -32.15 44.59 17.07
C THR A 234 -33.50 45.09 16.45
N PRO A 235 -34.71 44.57 16.82
CA PRO A 235 -35.06 43.59 17.85
C PRO A 235 -36.05 42.44 17.43
N MET A 236 -36.45 41.64 18.43
CA MET A 236 -37.37 40.49 18.39
C MET A 236 -38.81 40.75 17.87
N ALA A 237 -39.41 39.75 17.21
CA ALA A 237 -40.86 39.44 17.20
C ALA A 237 -41.09 37.97 16.75
N SER A 238 -41.58 37.06 17.59
CA SER A 238 -43.00 36.76 17.84
C SER A 238 -43.80 36.16 16.65
N SER A 239 -43.95 34.82 16.59
CA SER A 239 -45.20 34.12 17.02
C SER A 239 -45.47 32.74 16.39
N ARG A 240 -45.94 31.81 17.24
CA ARG A 240 -47.01 30.80 17.03
C ARG A 240 -47.08 30.02 15.70
N GLY A 241 -46.69 28.75 15.78
CA GLY A 241 -47.66 27.63 15.86
C GLY A 241 -48.24 27.07 14.56
N GLY A 242 -47.91 25.81 14.27
CA GLY A 242 -48.59 24.95 13.30
C GLY A 242 -48.18 23.49 13.50
N GLN A 243 -49.14 22.61 13.81
CA GLN A 243 -48.91 21.17 13.85
C GLN A 243 -48.96 20.61 12.41
N GLN A 244 -48.01 19.74 12.04
CA GLN A 244 -48.37 18.45 11.44
C GLN A 244 -47.21 17.46 11.43
N GLU A 245 -47.57 16.18 11.41
CA GLU A 245 -46.70 15.03 11.55
C GLU A 245 -45.81 14.84 10.32
N ASN A 246 -44.57 14.36 10.51
CA ASN A 246 -44.03 13.37 9.57
C ASN A 246 -43.04 12.41 10.22
N ARG A 247 -42.98 11.20 9.66
CA ARG A 247 -42.03 10.15 10.05
C ARG A 247 -40.71 10.36 9.33
N SER A 248 -39.59 10.26 10.04
CA SER A 248 -38.31 9.89 9.44
C SER A 248 -37.38 9.29 10.48
N ASN A 249 -37.06 8.01 10.27
CA ASN A 249 -35.98 7.30 10.93
C ASN A 249 -34.65 7.85 10.36
N GLN A 250 -33.72 8.32 11.20
CA GLN A 250 -32.36 8.64 10.78
C GLN A 250 -31.37 8.16 11.84
N ASN A 251 -30.41 7.37 11.37
CA ASN A 251 -29.28 6.84 12.11
C ASN A 251 -28.03 7.33 11.37
N GLN A 252 -27.30 8.29 11.93
CA GLN A 252 -25.99 8.75 11.45
C GLN A 252 -25.11 9.13 12.64
N GLY A 253 -23.80 8.87 12.50
CA GLY A 253 -22.80 9.13 13.55
C GLY A 253 -22.57 10.61 13.83
N GLY A 254 -21.97 10.91 14.98
CA GLY A 254 -21.71 12.29 15.44
C GLY A 254 -22.93 13.00 16.03
N GLY A 255 -24.07 12.34 16.12
CA GLY A 255 -25.33 12.91 16.59
C GLY A 255 -25.35 13.30 18.07
N LYS A 256 -25.99 14.45 18.33
CA LYS A 256 -26.51 14.89 19.63
C LYS A 256 -27.16 13.72 20.41
N PRO A 257 -27.04 13.63 21.76
CA PRO A 257 -27.64 12.56 22.54
C PRO A 257 -29.14 12.38 22.25
N PRO A 258 -29.68 11.13 22.28
CA PRO A 258 -31.10 10.89 22.04
C PRO A 258 -31.99 11.77 22.92
N GLN A 259 -33.10 12.27 22.38
CA GLN A 259 -33.97 13.20 23.11
C GLN A 259 -34.53 12.58 24.39
N GLU A 260 -34.71 11.26 24.40
CA GLU A 260 -35.10 10.45 25.55
C GLU A 260 -34.02 10.43 26.65
N ALA A 261 -32.74 10.40 26.27
CA ALA A 261 -31.62 10.47 27.21
C ALA A 261 -31.47 11.87 27.82
N ILE A 262 -31.69 12.93 27.03
CA ILE A 262 -31.73 14.32 27.52
C ILE A 262 -32.91 14.50 28.49
N ALA A 263 -34.11 14.08 28.09
CA ALA A 263 -35.32 14.15 28.91
C ALA A 263 -35.19 13.42 30.26
N ALA A 264 -34.47 12.29 30.29
CA ALA A 264 -34.18 11.55 31.52
C ALA A 264 -33.29 12.31 32.53
N CYS A 265 -32.68 13.42 32.11
CA CYS A 265 -31.84 14.30 32.92
C CYS A 265 -32.36 15.74 33.08
N GLU A 266 -33.51 16.08 32.49
CA GLU A 266 -34.16 17.38 32.69
C GLU A 266 -34.42 17.64 34.19
N ASN A 267 -33.97 18.81 34.66
CA ASN A 267 -34.05 19.25 36.07
C ASN A 267 -33.30 18.38 37.09
N LYS A 268 -32.41 17.48 36.63
CA LYS A 268 -31.47 16.77 37.48
C LYS A 268 -30.12 17.48 37.51
N GLN A 269 -29.31 17.19 38.52
CA GLN A 269 -27.92 17.64 38.57
C GLN A 269 -27.01 16.61 37.89
N GLU A 270 -25.83 17.04 37.46
CA GLU A 270 -24.78 16.13 36.98
C GLU A 270 -24.49 15.03 38.04
N GLN A 271 -24.18 13.83 37.57
CA GLN A 271 -24.07 12.58 38.34
C GLN A 271 -25.37 12.08 39.02
N SER A 272 -26.54 12.69 38.76
CA SER A 272 -27.84 12.13 39.20
C SER A 272 -28.21 10.88 38.40
N ALA A 273 -28.82 9.88 39.05
CA ALA A 273 -29.29 8.68 38.38
C ALA A 273 -30.43 8.96 37.38
N CYS A 274 -30.43 8.26 36.24
CA CYS A 274 -31.37 8.42 35.15
C CYS A 274 -31.62 7.10 34.42
N GLU A 275 -32.77 6.98 33.76
CA GLU A 275 -33.14 5.83 32.95
C GLU A 275 -33.94 6.30 31.73
N PHE A 276 -33.74 5.70 30.57
CA PHE A 276 -34.48 5.97 29.33
C PHE A 276 -34.59 4.71 28.47
N THR A 277 -35.48 4.70 27.48
CA THR A 277 -35.63 3.57 26.56
C THR A 277 -35.01 3.90 25.21
N ALA A 278 -33.94 3.21 24.85
CA ALA A 278 -33.29 3.27 23.54
C ALA A 278 -33.89 2.23 22.56
N GLN A 279 -33.51 2.30 21.28
CA GLN A 279 -33.94 1.32 20.26
C GLN A 279 -33.52 -0.13 20.59
N LYS A 280 -32.50 -0.33 21.44
CA LYS A 280 -32.01 -1.65 21.88
C LYS A 280 -32.60 -2.15 23.22
N GLY A 281 -33.27 -1.30 24.01
CA GLY A 281 -33.80 -1.68 25.33
C GLY A 281 -33.94 -0.52 26.31
N LEU A 282 -34.25 -0.83 27.58
CA LEU A 282 -34.19 0.11 28.69
C LEU A 282 -32.73 0.27 29.15
N GLU A 283 -32.25 1.51 29.22
CA GLU A 283 -30.89 1.90 29.58
C GLU A 283 -30.91 2.71 30.88
N SER A 284 -29.97 2.44 31.78
CA SER A 284 -29.85 3.11 33.09
C SER A 284 -28.44 3.69 33.29
N GLY A 285 -28.36 4.90 33.86
CA GLY A 285 -27.12 5.67 33.85
C GLY A 285 -27.06 6.83 34.85
N VAL A 286 -26.16 7.77 34.57
CA VAL A 286 -26.01 9.04 35.29
C VAL A 286 -26.05 10.22 34.33
N CYS A 287 -26.53 11.37 34.80
CA CYS A 287 -26.57 12.59 34.01
C CYS A 287 -25.17 13.18 33.84
N GLU A 288 -24.69 13.29 32.61
CA GLU A 288 -23.36 13.83 32.26
C GLU A 288 -23.48 14.84 31.12
N THR A 289 -22.62 15.86 31.11
CA THR A 289 -22.62 16.87 30.05
C THR A 289 -21.96 16.32 28.80
N VAL A 290 -22.73 16.11 27.74
CA VAL A 290 -22.27 15.58 26.44
C VAL A 290 -22.63 16.59 25.36
N GLN A 291 -21.61 17.14 24.67
CA GLN A 291 -21.78 18.17 23.64
C GLN A 291 -22.66 19.35 24.12
N ASP A 292 -22.29 19.93 25.28
CA ASP A 292 -22.96 21.07 25.93
C ASP A 292 -24.42 20.86 26.40
N GLU A 293 -24.96 19.63 26.34
CA GLU A 293 -26.25 19.28 26.95
C GLU A 293 -26.13 18.17 28.01
N LEU A 294 -26.90 18.29 29.09
CA LEU A 294 -26.91 17.31 30.18
C LEU A 294 -27.82 16.14 29.83
N ALA A 295 -27.24 14.97 29.54
CA ALA A 295 -27.96 13.79 29.07
C ALA A 295 -27.65 12.54 29.91
N CYS A 296 -28.53 11.54 29.84
CA CYS A 296 -28.35 10.28 30.55
C CYS A 296 -27.28 9.43 29.87
N SER A 297 -26.10 9.39 30.47
CA SER A 297 -24.95 8.58 30.08
C SER A 297 -25.07 7.21 30.77
N PRO A 298 -25.30 6.10 30.03
CA PRO A 298 -25.37 4.77 30.62
C PRO A 298 -24.08 4.44 31.38
N LYS A 299 -24.18 3.87 32.57
CA LYS A 299 -22.97 3.49 33.31
C LYS A 299 -22.27 2.34 32.60
N ARG A 300 -21.21 2.65 31.85
CA ARG A 300 -20.10 1.71 31.69
C ARG A 300 -19.43 1.58 33.06
N SER A 301 -19.95 0.66 33.86
CA SER A 301 -19.41 0.38 35.19
C SER A 301 -17.92 0.06 35.09
N ALA A 302 -17.15 0.58 36.05
CA ALA A 302 -15.92 -0.06 36.48
C ALA A 302 -16.31 -1.41 37.14
N ASN A 303 -16.64 -2.34 36.25
CA ASN A 303 -17.33 -3.63 36.35
C ASN A 303 -18.53 -3.75 37.31
N ASP A 304 -19.68 -4.07 36.70
CA ASP A 304 -20.86 -4.58 37.39
C ASP A 304 -20.64 -6.03 37.84
N THR A 305 -20.49 -6.21 39.16
CA THR A 305 -21.00 -7.40 39.84
C THR A 305 -21.48 -7.03 41.25
N PRO A 306 -22.77 -7.20 41.59
CA PRO A 306 -23.23 -7.17 42.98
C PRO A 306 -23.01 -8.51 43.70
N GLN A 307 -22.66 -8.48 44.99
CA GLN A 307 -22.14 -9.63 45.75
C GLN A 307 -23.19 -10.54 46.44
N GLU A 308 -22.86 -11.84 46.49
CA GLU A 308 -23.10 -12.86 47.54
C GLU A 308 -24.54 -13.24 47.99
N PRO A 309 -24.81 -14.56 48.19
CA PRO A 309 -24.26 -15.25 49.37
C PRO A 309 -23.77 -16.70 49.18
N GLY A 310 -22.73 -17.10 49.94
CA GLY A 310 -22.69 -18.44 50.53
C GLY A 310 -21.61 -19.44 50.08
N ASN A 311 -20.39 -19.27 50.60
CA ASN A 311 -19.43 -20.32 51.05
C ASN A 311 -19.46 -21.72 50.37
N GLY A 312 -18.46 -22.05 49.53
CA GLY A 312 -18.34 -23.40 48.94
C GLY A 312 -17.11 -23.74 48.08
N GLY A 313 -15.88 -23.63 48.62
CA GLY A 313 -14.68 -24.45 48.31
C GLY A 313 -14.16 -24.79 46.88
N GLN A 314 -12.84 -24.62 46.70
CA GLN A 314 -11.93 -25.24 45.70
C GLN A 314 -11.93 -24.67 44.25
N PRO A 315 -10.79 -24.78 43.51
CA PRO A 315 -9.57 -24.01 43.77
C PRO A 315 -9.16 -23.15 42.54
N SER A 316 -8.39 -22.09 42.77
CA SER A 316 -7.98 -21.17 41.70
C SER A 316 -7.07 -21.82 40.66
N SER A 317 -7.43 -21.71 39.38
CA SER A 317 -6.45 -21.59 38.29
C SER A 317 -6.18 -20.11 38.06
N SER A 318 -5.03 -19.63 38.50
CA SER A 318 -4.57 -18.26 38.21
C SER A 318 -4.21 -18.15 36.73
N GLN A 319 -5.00 -17.42 35.96
CA GLN A 319 -4.41 -16.72 34.81
C GLN A 319 -3.60 -15.55 35.37
N PRO A 320 -2.37 -15.33 34.89
CA PRO A 320 -1.60 -14.15 35.26
C PRO A 320 -2.25 -12.89 34.68
N ASP A 321 -2.12 -11.77 35.37
CA ASP A 321 -2.29 -10.45 34.76
C ASP A 321 -1.37 -10.36 33.54
N VAL A 322 -1.95 -10.01 32.39
CA VAL A 322 -1.16 -9.63 31.22
C VAL A 322 -0.83 -8.15 31.39
N ASP A 323 0.37 -7.89 31.94
CA ASP A 323 1.06 -6.63 31.68
C ASP A 323 1.02 -6.35 30.17
N LYS A 324 0.91 -5.07 29.77
CA LYS A 324 0.87 -4.69 28.35
C LYS A 324 2.22 -4.96 27.67
N GLU A 325 2.48 -6.22 27.35
CA GLU A 325 3.54 -6.63 26.42
C GLU A 325 3.18 -6.13 25.02
N GLY A 326 4.19 -5.66 24.29
CA GLY A 326 4.05 -5.23 22.91
C GLY A 326 3.69 -6.37 21.96
N TYR A 327 3.45 -6.04 20.70
CA TYR A 327 3.23 -7.04 19.65
C TYR A 327 4.49 -7.89 19.44
N THR A 328 4.36 -9.20 19.64
CA THR A 328 5.45 -10.18 19.47
C THR A 328 5.22 -11.10 18.28
N ILE A 329 6.27 -11.80 17.84
CA ILE A 329 6.16 -12.79 16.77
C ILE A 329 5.28 -13.99 17.19
N GLU A 330 5.33 -14.41 18.46
CA GLU A 330 4.50 -15.48 19.02
C GLU A 330 3.00 -15.13 18.97
N GLN A 331 2.66 -13.86 19.20
CA GLN A 331 1.30 -13.37 19.02
C GLN A 331 0.90 -13.39 17.54
N ALA A 332 1.78 -12.93 16.65
CA ALA A 332 1.51 -12.83 15.22
C ALA A 332 1.30 -14.19 14.54
N ILE A 333 2.05 -15.21 14.95
CA ILE A 333 1.93 -16.60 14.45
C ILE A 333 0.94 -17.46 15.25
N SER A 334 0.25 -16.88 16.24
CA SER A 334 -0.72 -17.62 17.04
C SER A 334 -1.91 -18.10 16.21
N ASP A 335 -2.46 -19.27 16.58
CA ASP A 335 -3.59 -19.90 15.88
C ASP A 335 -4.79 -18.95 15.72
N LYS A 336 -5.01 -18.06 16.70
CA LYS A 336 -6.05 -17.03 16.63
C LYS A 336 -5.72 -15.93 15.61
N ALA A 337 -4.50 -15.38 15.65
CA ALA A 337 -4.08 -14.33 14.73
C ALA A 337 -4.09 -14.82 13.28
N GLN A 338 -3.57 -16.03 13.04
CA GLN A 338 -3.58 -16.68 11.74
C GLN A 338 -5.03 -17.02 11.30
N GLY A 339 -5.86 -17.58 12.18
CA GLY A 339 -7.25 -17.92 11.84
C GLY A 339 -8.10 -16.73 11.40
N MET A 340 -8.05 -15.60 12.13
CA MET A 340 -8.75 -14.36 11.75
C MET A 340 -8.23 -13.82 10.41
N THR A 341 -6.91 -13.83 10.22
CA THR A 341 -6.24 -13.34 9.01
C THR A 341 -6.62 -14.14 7.77
N ILE A 342 -6.52 -15.48 7.83
CA ILE A 342 -6.83 -16.36 6.69
C ILE A 342 -8.31 -16.24 6.31
N ALA A 343 -9.22 -16.06 7.28
CA ALA A 343 -10.63 -15.82 7.00
C ALA A 343 -10.89 -14.47 6.32
N PHE A 344 -10.14 -13.43 6.69
CA PHE A 344 -10.19 -12.12 6.03
C PHE A 344 -9.57 -12.15 4.62
N ASP A 345 -8.44 -12.84 4.44
CA ASP A 345 -7.84 -13.11 3.13
C ASP A 345 -8.80 -13.90 2.23
N ALA A 346 -9.51 -14.88 2.77
CA ALA A 346 -10.54 -15.62 2.06
C ALA A 346 -11.70 -14.72 1.64
N LEU A 347 -12.23 -13.86 2.51
CA LEU A 347 -13.26 -12.88 2.15
C LEU A 347 -12.79 -11.98 0.99
N ALA A 348 -11.58 -11.45 1.10
CA ALA A 348 -11.03 -10.50 0.14
C ALA A 348 -10.81 -11.12 -1.25
N PHE A 349 -10.34 -12.37 -1.33
CA PHE A 349 -10.12 -13.10 -2.57
C PHE A 349 -11.42 -13.60 -3.21
N LEU A 350 -12.33 -14.18 -2.42
CA LEU A 350 -13.61 -14.73 -2.90
C LEU A 350 -14.55 -13.66 -3.49
N THR A 351 -14.39 -12.41 -3.07
CA THR A 351 -15.19 -11.24 -3.48
C THR A 351 -14.42 -10.26 -4.36
N GLY A 352 -13.13 -10.52 -4.57
CA GLY A 352 -12.21 -9.62 -5.26
C GLY A 352 -12.03 -9.94 -6.73
N ASP A 353 -10.97 -9.38 -7.27
CA ASP A 353 -10.48 -9.62 -8.62
C ASP A 353 -8.95 -9.46 -8.62
N LEU A 354 -8.32 -9.84 -9.73
CA LEU A 354 -6.88 -9.75 -9.94
C LEU A 354 -6.30 -8.33 -9.73
N GLY A 355 -7.09 -7.30 -9.97
CA GLY A 355 -6.72 -5.91 -9.72
C GLY A 355 -6.61 -5.63 -8.22
N ALA A 356 -7.61 -6.06 -7.44
CA ALA A 356 -7.56 -5.99 -5.98
C ALA A 356 -6.43 -6.85 -5.39
N ASP A 357 -6.19 -8.05 -5.92
CA ASP A 357 -5.11 -8.94 -5.46
C ASP A 357 -3.72 -8.31 -5.62
N SER A 358 -3.53 -7.52 -6.68
CA SER A 358 -2.26 -6.86 -6.96
C SER A 358 -1.87 -5.73 -6.01
N PHE A 359 -2.78 -5.27 -5.16
CA PHE A 359 -2.51 -4.20 -4.19
C PHE A 359 -1.80 -4.72 -2.94
N PHE A 360 -0.67 -4.09 -2.60
CA PHE A 360 0.03 -4.29 -1.33
C PHE A 360 0.93 -3.09 -0.99
N PRO A 361 0.94 -2.56 0.25
CA PRO A 361 1.80 -1.43 0.59
C PRO A 361 3.30 -1.68 0.33
N PRO A 362 4.06 -0.66 -0.13
CA PRO A 362 5.53 -0.75 -0.21
C PRO A 362 6.15 -1.22 1.11
N GLY A 363 7.18 -2.06 1.03
CA GLY A 363 7.87 -2.61 2.21
C GLY A 363 7.17 -3.79 2.90
N LYS A 364 5.99 -4.24 2.44
CA LYS A 364 5.30 -5.40 3.09
C LYS A 364 5.94 -6.76 2.84
N VAL A 365 6.78 -6.89 1.80
CA VAL A 365 7.43 -8.15 1.45
C VAL A 365 8.87 -8.14 1.93
N ALA A 366 9.25 -9.21 2.63
CA ALA A 366 10.61 -9.49 3.09
C ALA A 366 11.39 -8.32 3.75
N ASP A 367 10.68 -7.42 4.44
CA ASP A 367 11.27 -6.53 5.46
C ASP A 367 12.16 -7.33 6.44
N PHE A 368 13.44 -6.95 6.57
CA PHE A 368 14.42 -7.47 7.54
C PHE A 368 14.99 -6.36 8.44
N TRP A 369 14.31 -5.22 8.51
CA TRP A 369 14.79 -3.96 9.08
C TRP A 369 14.07 -3.59 10.38
N GLY A 370 13.07 -4.37 10.76
CA GLY A 370 12.29 -4.18 11.97
C GLY A 370 11.34 -2.98 11.91
N PHE A 371 11.11 -2.39 10.73
CA PHE A 371 10.20 -1.26 10.58
C PHE A 371 8.78 -1.64 10.98
N GLN A 372 8.33 -2.83 10.56
CA GLN A 372 7.04 -3.36 10.99
C GLN A 372 6.93 -3.53 12.52
N TYR A 373 8.01 -3.88 13.22
CA TYR A 373 8.03 -3.97 14.69
C TYR A 373 7.99 -2.60 15.34
N LEU A 374 8.84 -1.67 14.88
CA LEU A 374 8.91 -0.28 15.34
C LEU A 374 7.54 0.40 15.24
N ARG A 375 6.82 0.14 14.14
CA ARG A 375 5.50 0.69 13.89
C ARG A 375 4.45 0.15 14.85
N ASP A 376 4.24 -1.16 14.88
CA ASP A 376 3.13 -1.74 15.63
C ASP A 376 3.39 -1.66 17.16
N ASN A 377 4.65 -1.50 17.59
CA ASN A 377 5.06 -1.26 18.97
C ASN A 377 5.31 0.23 19.33
N ASP A 378 4.89 1.18 18.50
CA ASP A 378 5.09 2.61 18.77
C ASP A 378 4.56 3.01 20.17
N PRO A 379 5.42 3.52 21.08
CA PRO A 379 5.01 3.89 22.44
C PRO A 379 3.91 4.96 22.51
N SER A 380 3.75 5.78 21.46
CA SER A 380 2.66 6.77 21.38
C SER A 380 1.35 6.23 20.81
N GLN A 381 1.29 4.96 20.39
CA GLN A 381 0.15 4.32 19.70
C GLN A 381 -0.22 5.00 18.35
N MET A 382 0.72 5.75 17.77
CA MET A 382 0.60 6.45 16.49
C MET A 382 1.26 5.70 15.32
N GLY A 383 1.70 4.45 15.53
CA GLY A 383 2.27 3.59 14.48
C GLY A 383 1.42 3.48 13.21
N HIS A 384 0.09 3.48 13.35
CA HIS A 384 -0.84 3.40 12.22
C HIS A 384 -1.24 4.78 11.64
N ALA A 385 -0.61 5.87 12.08
CA ALA A 385 -0.79 7.17 11.45
C ALA A 385 -0.13 7.21 10.06
N GLY A 386 -0.79 7.86 9.09
CA GLY A 386 -0.33 7.90 7.70
C GLY A 386 1.03 8.57 7.50
N ASP A 387 1.48 9.38 8.46
CA ASP A 387 2.76 10.07 8.48
C ASP A 387 3.84 9.39 9.33
N PHE A 388 3.58 8.22 9.94
CA PHE A 388 4.57 7.52 10.79
C PHE A 388 5.86 7.16 10.04
N LEU A 389 5.74 6.55 8.85
CA LEU A 389 6.89 6.25 7.98
C LEU A 389 7.63 7.52 7.57
N THR A 390 6.87 8.56 7.21
CA THR A 390 7.42 9.88 6.86
C THR A 390 8.21 10.47 8.03
N SER A 391 7.72 10.37 9.27
CA SER A 391 8.39 10.87 10.46
C SER A 391 9.72 10.16 10.73
N ALA A 392 9.75 8.82 10.63
CA ALA A 392 10.97 8.02 10.75
C ALA A 392 11.99 8.37 9.65
N ALA A 393 11.54 8.34 8.38
CA ALA A 393 12.36 8.64 7.21
C ALA A 393 12.91 10.07 7.23
N MET A 394 12.09 11.06 7.60
CA MET A 394 12.49 12.47 7.66
C MET A 394 13.56 12.70 8.72
N ASN A 395 13.42 12.12 9.92
CA ASN A 395 14.44 12.21 10.96
C ASN A 395 15.77 11.59 10.50
N MET A 396 15.72 10.42 9.86
CA MET A 396 16.90 9.79 9.30
C MET A 396 17.54 10.63 8.18
N LEU A 397 16.76 11.12 7.21
CA LEU A 397 17.30 11.96 6.12
C LEU A 397 17.86 13.29 6.64
N ASN A 398 17.28 13.88 7.68
CA ASN A 398 17.75 15.15 8.24
C ASN A 398 19.09 15.01 8.98
N VAL A 399 19.32 13.88 9.67
CA VAL A 399 20.58 13.64 10.40
C VAL A 399 21.76 13.27 9.47
N LEU A 400 21.49 12.72 8.29
CA LEU A 400 22.51 12.34 7.31
C LEU A 400 23.18 13.56 6.64
N SER A 401 24.44 13.39 6.21
CA SER A 401 25.11 14.34 5.33
C SER A 401 24.56 14.30 3.90
N VAL A 402 24.87 15.31 3.08
CA VAL A 402 24.52 15.32 1.64
C VAL A 402 25.11 14.10 0.92
N ASP A 403 26.37 13.77 1.19
CA ASP A 403 27.06 12.61 0.59
C ASP A 403 26.42 11.28 1.03
N GLN A 404 25.96 11.20 2.29
CA GLN A 404 25.24 10.03 2.81
C GLN A 404 23.85 9.88 2.16
N ARG A 405 23.11 10.98 1.95
CA ARG A 405 21.83 10.92 1.21
C ARG A 405 22.03 10.57 -0.26
N ALA A 406 23.07 11.10 -0.90
CA ALA A 406 23.42 10.73 -2.28
C ALA A 406 23.72 9.24 -2.43
N ARG A 407 24.27 8.57 -1.42
CA ARG A 407 24.43 7.09 -1.42
C ARG A 407 23.09 6.34 -1.40
N LEU A 408 22.09 6.82 -0.65
CA LEU A 408 20.74 6.24 -0.67
C LEU A 408 20.04 6.44 -2.02
N VAL A 409 20.17 7.63 -2.62
CA VAL A 409 19.65 7.93 -3.96
C VAL A 409 20.27 7.00 -4.99
N ALA A 410 21.60 6.86 -5.00
CA ALA A 410 22.31 5.97 -5.94
C ALA A 410 21.94 4.49 -5.76
N LEU A 411 21.58 4.05 -4.54
CA LEU A 411 21.04 2.71 -4.32
C LEU A 411 19.62 2.58 -4.87
N ALA A 412 18.77 3.60 -4.69
CA ALA A 412 17.42 3.60 -5.24
C ALA A 412 17.43 3.57 -6.78
N GLU A 413 18.26 4.39 -7.42
CA GLU A 413 18.49 4.40 -8.88
C GLU A 413 18.91 3.03 -9.42
N ASN A 414 19.68 2.26 -8.66
CA ASN A 414 20.12 0.91 -9.03
C ASN A 414 19.05 -0.16 -8.78
N GLN A 415 18.22 0.00 -7.73
CA GLN A 415 17.28 -1.03 -7.29
C GLN A 415 15.85 -0.88 -7.81
N VAL A 416 15.41 0.28 -8.30
CA VAL A 416 14.01 0.49 -8.74
C VAL A 416 13.57 -0.53 -9.81
N ASP A 417 14.40 -0.84 -10.81
CA ASP A 417 14.08 -1.87 -11.80
C ASP A 417 13.86 -3.26 -11.18
N SER A 418 14.70 -3.64 -10.21
CA SER A 418 14.60 -4.93 -9.50
C SER A 418 13.39 -4.98 -8.56
N ILE A 419 13.04 -3.86 -7.92
CA ILE A 419 11.85 -3.69 -7.08
C ILE A 419 10.58 -3.81 -7.95
N ASN A 420 10.52 -3.07 -9.06
CA ASN A 420 9.41 -3.12 -10.01
C ASN A 420 9.28 -4.54 -10.60
N LYS A 421 10.39 -5.18 -10.98
CA LYS A 421 10.41 -6.59 -11.43
C LYS A 421 9.86 -7.54 -10.38
N TYR A 422 10.23 -7.38 -9.10
CA TYR A 422 9.67 -8.18 -8.01
C TYR A 422 8.14 -8.03 -7.95
N GLY A 423 7.62 -6.80 -8.01
CA GLY A 423 6.19 -6.53 -8.08
C GLY A 423 5.50 -7.19 -9.29
N TYR A 424 6.07 -7.06 -10.49
CA TYR A 424 5.50 -7.66 -11.70
C TYR A 424 5.53 -9.20 -11.70
N MET A 425 6.58 -9.84 -11.17
CA MET A 425 6.65 -11.30 -11.09
C MET A 425 5.50 -11.89 -10.26
N ARG A 426 4.99 -11.17 -9.25
CA ARG A 426 3.85 -11.64 -8.44
C ARG A 426 2.55 -11.82 -9.24
N PHE A 427 2.35 -11.09 -10.34
CA PHE A 427 1.15 -11.21 -11.18
C PHE A 427 0.98 -12.61 -11.76
N VAL A 428 2.07 -13.35 -12.01
CA VAL A 428 2.03 -14.72 -12.52
C VAL A 428 1.36 -15.66 -11.49
N LEU A 429 1.66 -15.52 -10.21
CA LEU A 429 1.01 -16.27 -9.13
C LEU A 429 -0.44 -15.84 -8.94
N MET A 430 -0.71 -14.52 -8.86
CA MET A 430 -2.06 -14.00 -8.64
C MET A 430 -3.01 -14.41 -9.78
N LYS A 431 -2.54 -14.37 -11.04
CA LYS A 431 -3.31 -14.83 -12.20
C LYS A 431 -3.60 -16.33 -12.14
N ALA A 432 -2.62 -17.16 -11.83
CA ALA A 432 -2.83 -18.61 -11.68
C ALA A 432 -3.79 -18.96 -10.52
N PHE A 433 -3.76 -18.19 -9.43
CA PHE A 433 -4.70 -18.37 -8.32
C PHE A 433 -6.11 -17.95 -8.70
N GLN A 434 -6.28 -16.84 -9.43
CA GLN A 434 -7.58 -16.43 -9.98
C GLN A 434 -8.11 -17.44 -11.00
N ASP A 435 -7.28 -17.99 -11.89
CA ASP A 435 -7.69 -19.04 -12.83
C ASP A 435 -8.16 -20.32 -12.10
N MET A 436 -7.50 -20.68 -10.99
CA MET A 436 -7.94 -21.78 -10.12
C MET A 436 -9.27 -21.46 -9.41
N LEU A 437 -9.45 -20.21 -8.94
CA LEU A 437 -10.65 -19.72 -8.26
C LEU A 437 -11.87 -19.76 -9.18
N GLU A 438 -11.72 -19.27 -10.42
CA GLU A 438 -12.77 -19.18 -11.44
C GLU A 438 -13.01 -20.51 -12.18
N GLY A 439 -12.06 -21.45 -12.12
CA GLY A 439 -12.09 -22.70 -12.88
C GLY A 439 -11.62 -22.56 -14.33
N ASN A 440 -10.94 -21.46 -14.65
CA ASN A 440 -10.36 -21.13 -15.96
C ASN A 440 -9.03 -21.87 -16.20
N LEU A 441 -9.01 -23.18 -15.93
CA LEU A 441 -7.79 -24.00 -15.96
C LEU A 441 -7.24 -24.23 -17.37
N PRO A 442 -5.89 -24.37 -17.52
CA PRO A 442 -5.26 -24.80 -18.76
C PRO A 442 -5.79 -26.12 -19.32
N ALA A 443 -5.63 -26.32 -20.64
CA ALA A 443 -6.24 -27.46 -21.33
C ALA A 443 -5.69 -28.82 -20.87
N GLY A 444 -6.44 -29.51 -20.00
CA GLY A 444 -6.08 -30.81 -19.43
C GLY A 444 -5.50 -30.74 -18.01
N ALA A 445 -5.29 -29.53 -17.48
CA ALA A 445 -4.95 -29.32 -16.08
C ALA A 445 -6.12 -29.68 -15.15
N THR A 446 -5.79 -29.99 -13.91
CA THR A 446 -6.73 -30.40 -12.85
C THR A 446 -6.64 -29.54 -11.60
N SER A 447 -5.47 -28.98 -11.33
CA SER A 447 -5.17 -28.14 -10.16
C SER A 447 -3.79 -27.47 -10.32
N LEU A 448 -3.46 -26.54 -9.43
CA LEU A 448 -2.11 -25.98 -9.31
C LEU A 448 -1.07 -27.08 -9.00
N ASP A 449 0.15 -26.98 -9.53
CA ASP A 449 1.31 -27.78 -9.09
C ASP A 449 2.05 -27.06 -7.95
N VAL A 450 1.97 -27.61 -6.74
CA VAL A 450 2.69 -27.13 -5.56
C VAL A 450 4.19 -27.02 -5.80
N ASN A 451 4.80 -27.89 -6.61
CA ASN A 451 6.23 -27.83 -6.89
C ASN A 451 6.58 -26.62 -7.77
N ALA A 452 5.71 -26.28 -8.73
CA ALA A 452 5.88 -25.13 -9.61
C ALA A 452 5.62 -23.82 -8.86
N VAL A 453 4.57 -23.75 -8.03
CA VAL A 453 4.28 -22.60 -7.16
C VAL A 453 5.43 -22.36 -6.17
N ASN A 454 5.92 -23.40 -5.50
CA ASN A 454 7.04 -23.30 -4.57
C ASN A 454 8.34 -22.87 -5.27
N ALA A 455 8.63 -23.41 -6.46
CA ALA A 455 9.81 -23.01 -7.23
C ALA A 455 9.73 -21.54 -7.70
N TYR A 456 8.56 -21.10 -8.17
CA TYR A 456 8.37 -19.73 -8.63
C TYR A 456 8.42 -18.72 -7.48
N SER A 457 7.83 -19.03 -6.32
CA SER A 457 8.00 -18.19 -5.11
C SER A 457 9.46 -18.19 -4.61
N ALA A 458 10.17 -19.32 -4.71
CA ALA A 458 11.61 -19.36 -4.42
C ALA A 458 12.46 -18.42 -5.30
N GLU A 459 12.14 -18.30 -6.59
CA GLU A 459 12.78 -17.34 -7.51
C GLU A 459 12.43 -15.88 -7.18
N LEU A 460 11.16 -15.60 -6.85
CA LEU A 460 10.72 -14.29 -6.34
C LEU A 460 11.56 -13.86 -5.13
N TYR A 461 11.63 -14.70 -4.10
CA TYR A 461 12.36 -14.34 -2.88
C TYR A 461 13.88 -14.36 -3.03
N GLN A 462 14.46 -15.08 -4.00
CA GLN A 462 15.88 -14.89 -4.35
C GLN A 462 16.16 -13.47 -4.84
N LEU A 463 15.30 -12.90 -5.71
CA LEU A 463 15.43 -11.51 -6.17
C LEU A 463 15.32 -10.51 -5.00
N ASP A 464 14.37 -10.71 -4.10
CA ASP A 464 14.31 -9.90 -2.87
C ASP A 464 15.57 -10.06 -2.02
N GLY A 465 16.12 -11.27 -1.91
CA GLY A 465 17.37 -11.53 -1.20
C GLY A 465 18.57 -10.76 -1.78
N GLU A 466 18.63 -10.55 -3.09
CA GLU A 466 19.66 -9.71 -3.73
C GLU A 466 19.48 -8.24 -3.35
N ILE A 467 18.26 -7.73 -3.47
CA ILE A 467 17.87 -6.36 -3.09
C ILE A 467 18.19 -6.08 -1.62
N SER A 468 17.77 -6.99 -0.73
CA SER A 468 17.95 -6.91 0.72
C SER A 468 19.43 -7.01 1.13
N TYR A 469 20.23 -7.88 0.50
CA TYR A 469 21.67 -7.95 0.77
C TYR A 469 22.38 -6.63 0.49
N GLU A 470 22.06 -5.98 -0.62
CA GLU A 470 22.68 -4.72 -1.05
C GLU A 470 22.26 -3.53 -0.18
N ARG A 471 21.00 -3.51 0.28
CA ARG A 471 20.53 -2.56 1.31
C ARG A 471 21.28 -2.74 2.62
N ALA A 472 21.35 -3.95 3.17
CA ALA A 472 22.07 -4.22 4.42
C ALA A 472 23.54 -3.79 4.33
N GLN A 473 24.20 -4.07 3.20
CA GLN A 473 25.57 -3.67 2.95
C GLN A 473 25.73 -2.14 2.98
N LEU A 474 24.86 -1.39 2.33
CA LEU A 474 24.93 0.08 2.36
C LEU A 474 24.59 0.63 3.75
N TYR A 475 23.51 0.16 4.38
CA TYR A 475 23.06 0.63 5.69
C TYR A 475 24.15 0.40 6.74
N GLY A 476 24.75 -0.79 6.79
CA GLY A 476 25.80 -1.10 7.76
C GLY A 476 27.06 -0.27 7.55
N GLN A 477 27.47 -0.03 6.30
CA GLN A 477 28.55 0.93 6.01
C GLN A 477 28.20 2.34 6.50
N MET A 478 27.00 2.85 6.17
CA MET A 478 26.58 4.19 6.54
C MET A 478 26.48 4.37 8.07
N ILE A 479 25.94 3.38 8.78
CA ILE A 479 25.82 3.37 10.25
C ILE A 479 27.20 3.34 10.91
N ASN A 480 28.15 2.55 10.39
CA ASN A 480 29.54 2.54 10.87
C ASN A 480 30.28 3.87 10.55
N ASP A 481 29.86 4.60 9.52
CA ASP A 481 30.37 5.93 9.18
C ASP A 481 29.75 7.07 10.02
N PHE A 482 28.76 6.82 10.88
CA PHE A 482 28.09 7.89 11.64
C PHE A 482 29.02 8.61 12.61
N THR A 483 28.88 9.93 12.66
CA THR A 483 29.53 10.75 13.68
C THR A 483 28.82 10.62 15.03
N ALA A 484 29.52 10.95 16.12
CA ALA A 484 28.95 10.93 17.46
C ALA A 484 27.70 11.83 17.61
N ASP A 485 27.62 12.94 16.85
CA ASP A 485 26.45 13.82 16.85
C ASP A 485 25.25 13.18 16.13
N GLN A 486 25.49 12.41 15.07
CA GLN A 486 24.44 11.66 14.36
C GLN A 486 23.90 10.51 15.21
N GLN A 487 24.80 9.74 15.85
CA GLN A 487 24.43 8.70 16.81
C GLN A 487 23.60 9.28 17.96
N ALA A 488 24.10 10.33 18.63
CA ALA A 488 23.41 10.97 19.75
C ALA A 488 22.02 11.54 19.39
N TYR A 489 21.79 11.91 18.13
CA TYR A 489 20.47 12.34 17.65
C TYR A 489 19.50 11.15 17.53
N LEU A 490 19.95 10.03 16.94
CA LEU A 490 19.14 8.82 16.75
C LEU A 490 18.89 8.08 18.08
N ASP A 491 19.92 7.97 18.93
CA ASP A 491 19.82 7.43 20.30
C ASP A 491 18.79 8.23 21.14
N ALA A 492 18.65 9.52 20.87
CA ALA A 492 17.66 10.37 21.54
C ALA A 492 16.22 10.14 21.04
N MET A 493 16.01 9.37 19.97
CA MET A 493 14.69 8.90 19.49
C MET A 493 14.37 7.46 19.92
N GLU A 494 15.38 6.67 20.30
CA GLU A 494 15.22 5.27 20.70
C GLU A 494 14.24 5.13 21.89
N ASN A 495 13.40 4.08 21.86
CA ASN A 495 12.37 3.79 22.87
C ASN A 495 11.32 4.89 23.09
N LYS A 496 11.24 5.91 22.22
CA LYS A 496 10.19 6.92 22.20
C LYS A 496 9.19 6.66 21.09
N GLY A 497 7.96 7.13 21.29
CA GLY A 497 6.96 7.15 20.24
C GLY A 497 7.12 8.32 19.27
N MET A 498 6.50 8.20 18.10
CA MET A 498 6.47 9.21 17.05
C MET A 498 6.13 10.63 17.56
N LEU A 499 5.22 10.76 18.53
CA LEU A 499 4.84 12.07 19.11
C LEU A 499 5.97 12.76 19.91
N ASP A 500 6.97 11.99 20.36
CA ASP A 500 8.14 12.48 21.08
C ASP A 500 9.40 12.58 20.18
N TRP A 501 9.29 12.21 18.90
CA TRP A 501 10.36 12.38 17.91
C TRP A 501 10.43 13.84 17.42
N PRO A 502 11.60 14.32 16.98
CA PRO A 502 11.72 15.67 16.43
C PRO A 502 10.88 15.86 15.15
N THR A 503 10.10 16.95 15.11
CA THR A 503 9.46 17.40 13.87
C THR A 503 10.49 18.12 13.00
N VAL A 504 10.94 17.48 11.91
CA VAL A 504 11.94 18.03 10.99
C VAL A 504 11.35 18.29 9.61
N GLN A 505 12.05 19.12 8.83
CA GLN A 505 11.70 19.43 7.45
C GLN A 505 12.54 18.60 6.49
N GLU A 506 11.97 18.33 5.31
CA GLU A 506 12.64 17.58 4.26
C GLU A 506 13.91 18.29 3.76
N PRO A 507 15.06 17.61 3.69
CA PRO A 507 16.28 18.14 3.08
C PRO A 507 16.05 18.60 1.64
N SER A 508 16.56 19.79 1.28
CA SER A 508 16.29 20.41 -0.03
C SER A 508 16.74 19.57 -1.22
N ASP A 509 17.80 18.79 -1.05
CA ASP A 509 18.35 17.87 -2.05
C ASP A 509 17.50 16.63 -2.30
N MET A 510 16.49 16.35 -1.46
CA MET A 510 15.57 15.20 -1.60
C MET A 510 14.24 15.55 -2.26
N ARG A 511 13.94 16.84 -2.46
CA ARG A 511 12.61 17.35 -2.89
C ARG A 511 12.32 17.16 -4.37
N SER A 512 13.37 17.07 -5.18
CA SER A 512 13.29 16.98 -6.65
C SER A 512 13.67 15.61 -7.19
N LEU A 513 13.55 14.56 -6.37
CA LEU A 513 13.76 13.18 -6.81
C LEU A 513 12.52 12.69 -7.56
N ASP A 514 12.72 11.90 -8.62
CA ASP A 514 11.64 11.21 -9.33
C ASP A 514 10.86 10.31 -8.37
N ARG A 515 9.54 10.15 -8.61
CA ARG A 515 8.62 9.52 -7.66
C ARG A 515 9.06 8.14 -7.18
N GLU A 516 9.53 7.27 -8.08
CA GLU A 516 9.94 5.91 -7.71
C GLU A 516 11.22 5.90 -6.88
N ILE A 517 12.22 6.70 -7.28
CA ILE A 517 13.44 6.96 -6.51
C ILE A 517 13.10 7.53 -5.13
N LYS A 518 12.15 8.47 -5.09
CA LYS A 518 11.69 9.14 -3.87
C LYS A 518 11.06 8.16 -2.90
N VAL A 519 10.15 7.31 -3.37
CA VAL A 519 9.51 6.26 -2.55
C VAL A 519 10.56 5.30 -2.01
N ALA A 520 11.48 4.82 -2.86
CA ALA A 520 12.57 3.95 -2.44
C ALA A 520 13.46 4.59 -1.36
N VAL A 521 13.93 5.83 -1.56
CA VAL A 521 14.74 6.57 -0.57
C VAL A 521 14.00 6.79 0.75
N MET A 522 12.70 7.07 0.71
CA MET A 522 11.86 7.22 1.91
C MET A 522 11.76 5.90 2.69
N THR A 523 11.48 4.79 2.00
CA THR A 523 11.51 3.46 2.60
C THR A 523 12.88 3.16 3.20
N TYR A 524 13.97 3.40 2.46
CA TYR A 524 15.33 3.08 2.93
C TYR A 524 15.73 3.88 4.17
N ALA A 525 15.32 5.14 4.25
CA ALA A 525 15.57 5.99 5.41
C ALA A 525 14.79 5.53 6.65
N ALA A 526 13.52 5.10 6.49
CA ALA A 526 12.74 4.53 7.57
C ALA A 526 13.32 3.18 8.05
N ASP A 527 13.60 2.28 7.09
CA ASP A 527 14.21 0.96 7.33
C ASP A 527 15.56 1.09 8.05
N MET A 528 16.44 2.00 7.61
CA MET A 528 17.76 2.18 8.22
C MET A 528 17.67 2.70 9.65
N TYR A 529 16.68 3.56 9.98
CA TYR A 529 16.44 3.97 11.36
C TYR A 529 15.91 2.82 12.22
N SER A 530 14.91 2.06 11.74
CA SER A 530 14.39 0.92 12.49
C SER A 530 15.42 -0.18 12.67
N TRP A 531 16.34 -0.36 11.72
CA TRP A 531 17.41 -1.35 11.82
C TRP A 531 18.49 -0.92 12.81
N TYR A 532 18.84 0.38 12.82
CA TYR A 532 19.73 1.01 13.80
C TYR A 532 19.22 0.87 15.24
N ALA A 533 17.96 1.25 15.48
CA ALA A 533 17.34 1.23 16.80
C ALA A 533 16.79 -0.17 17.20
N GLY A 534 16.68 -1.09 16.24
CA GLY A 534 16.02 -2.38 16.42
C GLY A 534 16.96 -3.53 16.79
N SER A 535 16.35 -4.70 16.96
CA SER A 535 17.02 -5.98 17.28
C SER A 535 16.69 -7.06 16.25
N ILE A 536 17.35 -8.22 16.34
CA ILE A 536 16.99 -9.39 15.50
C ILE A 536 15.51 -9.78 15.71
N ASP A 537 14.96 -9.63 16.91
CA ASP A 537 13.55 -9.94 17.16
C ASP A 537 12.60 -8.92 16.49
N ALA A 538 13.03 -7.67 16.36
CA ALA A 538 12.33 -6.66 15.55
C ALA A 538 12.39 -7.02 14.06
N ASP A 539 13.56 -7.38 13.53
CA ASP A 539 13.74 -7.76 12.12
C ASP A 539 12.92 -9.02 11.74
N VAL A 540 12.78 -9.96 12.68
CA VAL A 540 12.05 -11.22 12.48
C VAL A 540 10.53 -11.01 12.47
N TYR A 541 10.03 -10.04 13.23
CA TYR A 541 8.61 -9.74 13.34
C TYR A 541 7.95 -9.44 11.98
N PHE A 542 6.66 -9.77 11.87
CA PHE A 542 5.80 -9.40 10.75
C PHE A 542 4.33 -9.37 11.22
N CYS A 543 3.49 -8.58 10.56
CA CYS A 543 2.04 -8.60 10.79
C CYS A 543 1.45 -9.95 10.30
N PRO A 544 0.43 -10.51 10.98
CA PRO A 544 -0.22 -11.78 10.59
C PRO A 544 -0.57 -11.87 9.10
N GLU A 545 -1.05 -10.76 8.51
CA GLU A 545 -1.52 -10.64 7.12
C GLU A 545 -0.43 -10.72 6.04
N ARG A 546 0.82 -11.06 6.38
CA ARG A 546 1.95 -11.11 5.43
C ARG A 546 1.68 -11.97 4.19
N HIS A 547 0.98 -13.10 4.34
CA HIS A 547 0.66 -14.01 3.23
C HIS A 547 -0.57 -13.54 2.42
N GLY A 548 -1.39 -12.65 2.98
CA GLY A 548 -2.56 -12.03 2.33
C GLY A 548 -2.24 -11.11 1.15
N THR A 549 -0.95 -10.83 0.90
CA THR A 549 -0.50 -9.95 -0.20
C THR A 549 -0.88 -10.44 -1.61
N TYR A 550 -1.28 -11.70 -1.78
CA TYR A 550 -1.73 -12.28 -3.07
C TYR A 550 -3.26 -12.44 -3.19
N PHE A 551 -4.00 -12.03 -2.16
CA PHE A 551 -5.42 -12.38 -1.94
C PHE A 551 -6.31 -11.14 -1.69
N GLY A 552 -5.82 -9.95 -2.05
CA GLY A 552 -6.59 -8.71 -2.05
C GLY A 552 -6.96 -8.14 -0.67
N SER A 553 -6.51 -8.72 0.44
CA SER A 553 -6.89 -8.27 1.78
C SER A 553 -6.33 -6.90 2.14
N PHE A 554 -5.15 -6.56 1.63
CA PHE A 554 -4.61 -5.20 1.71
C PHE A 554 -5.45 -4.21 0.90
N TYR A 555 -6.00 -4.59 -0.26
CA TYR A 555 -6.96 -3.73 -0.98
C TYR A 555 -8.21 -3.52 -0.14
N LEU A 556 -8.84 -4.60 0.33
CA LEU A 556 -10.08 -4.59 1.09
C LEU A 556 -9.98 -3.71 2.35
N LYS A 557 -8.80 -3.67 2.98
CA LYS A 557 -8.54 -2.91 4.21
C LYS A 557 -8.06 -1.47 3.96
N ASP A 558 -7.10 -1.28 3.05
CA ASP A 558 -6.30 -0.05 2.99
C ASP A 558 -6.78 0.92 1.89
N ILE A 559 -7.49 0.48 0.84
CA ILE A 559 -7.84 1.33 -0.31
C ILE A 559 -8.68 2.55 0.10
N LYS A 560 -9.52 2.38 1.13
CA LYS A 560 -10.37 3.44 1.69
C LYS A 560 -9.56 4.49 2.43
N ALA A 561 -8.56 4.08 3.21
CA ALA A 561 -7.62 5.00 3.88
C ALA A 561 -6.73 5.74 2.87
N MET A 562 -6.42 5.11 1.73
CA MET A 562 -5.73 5.77 0.63
C MET A 562 -6.60 6.75 -0.18
N SER A 563 -7.92 6.58 -0.15
CA SER A 563 -8.87 7.41 -0.91
C SER A 563 -9.52 8.51 -0.06
N ASP A 564 -9.50 8.38 1.26
CA ASP A 564 -10.03 9.33 2.24
C ASP A 564 -9.03 9.54 3.39
N PRO A 565 -8.29 10.68 3.42
CA PRO A 565 -7.36 10.99 4.50
C PRO A 565 -8.00 11.15 5.89
N GLY A 566 -9.34 11.26 5.96
CA GLY A 566 -10.10 11.25 7.22
C GLY A 566 -10.47 9.84 7.70
N TYR A 567 -10.26 8.80 6.90
CA TYR A 567 -10.62 7.43 7.22
C TYR A 567 -9.51 6.71 8.02
N ALA A 568 -9.75 6.52 9.31
CA ALA A 568 -8.96 5.61 10.14
C ALA A 568 -9.52 4.18 10.05
N ILE A 569 -8.67 3.22 9.70
CA ILE A 569 -9.01 1.78 9.63
C ILE A 569 -9.34 1.27 11.04
N PRO A 570 -10.56 0.73 11.30
CA PRO A 570 -10.89 0.08 12.56
C PRO A 570 -9.94 -1.09 12.88
N THR A 571 -9.37 -1.09 14.08
CA THR A 571 -8.36 -2.07 14.52
C THR A 571 -8.90 -3.50 14.65
N ASP A 572 -10.21 -3.67 14.68
CA ASP A 572 -10.93 -4.93 14.75
C ASP A 572 -11.50 -5.40 13.40
N MET A 573 -11.35 -4.62 12.32
CA MET A 573 -11.90 -4.93 10.99
C MET A 573 -11.56 -6.36 10.52
N THR A 574 -10.26 -6.71 10.50
CA THR A 574 -9.77 -8.02 10.05
C THR A 574 -10.46 -9.17 10.79
N GLY A 575 -10.62 -9.04 12.11
CA GLY A 575 -11.25 -10.07 12.94
C GLY A 575 -12.77 -10.16 12.70
N ASN A 576 -13.46 -9.03 12.76
CA ASN A 576 -14.92 -8.97 12.60
C ASN A 576 -15.36 -9.50 11.24
N LEU A 577 -14.73 -9.06 10.15
CA LEU A 577 -15.08 -9.49 8.79
C LEU A 577 -14.68 -10.95 8.51
N GLY A 578 -13.60 -11.45 9.12
CA GLY A 578 -13.25 -12.87 9.10
C GLY A 578 -14.31 -13.74 9.79
N ASP A 579 -14.78 -13.34 10.97
CA ASP A 579 -15.83 -14.04 11.72
C ASP A 579 -17.19 -14.01 10.98
N GLU A 580 -17.56 -12.87 10.37
CA GLU A 580 -18.78 -12.72 9.55
C GLU A 580 -18.75 -13.57 8.27
N MET A 581 -17.59 -13.63 7.59
CA MET A 581 -17.37 -14.53 6.46
C MET A 581 -17.57 -15.99 6.87
N LEU A 582 -16.93 -16.44 7.95
CA LEU A 582 -17.08 -17.81 8.46
C LEU A 582 -18.52 -18.13 8.88
N ALA A 583 -19.26 -17.16 9.44
CA ALA A 583 -20.67 -17.33 9.80
C ALA A 583 -21.61 -17.48 8.58
N THR A 584 -21.18 -17.05 7.39
CA THR A 584 -21.90 -17.22 6.12
C THR A 584 -21.69 -18.62 5.52
N LEU A 585 -20.62 -19.33 5.93
CA LEU A 585 -20.27 -20.65 5.42
C LEU A 585 -21.03 -21.79 6.14
N THR A 586 -21.17 -22.92 5.45
CA THR A 586 -21.51 -24.19 6.12
C THR A 586 -20.32 -24.69 6.93
N SER A 587 -20.54 -25.59 7.90
CA SER A 587 -19.44 -26.14 8.72
C SER A 587 -18.32 -26.80 7.89
N ASP A 588 -18.68 -27.50 6.80
CA ASP A 588 -17.69 -28.14 5.92
C ASP A 588 -16.88 -27.09 5.12
N GLN A 589 -17.52 -26.01 4.68
CA GLN A 589 -16.85 -24.88 4.01
C GLN A 589 -15.95 -24.09 4.97
N ALA A 590 -16.44 -23.77 6.17
CA ALA A 590 -15.65 -23.10 7.20
C ALA A 590 -14.45 -23.94 7.65
N GLN A 591 -14.55 -25.27 7.57
CA GLN A 591 -13.44 -26.18 7.88
C GLN A 591 -12.31 -26.12 6.83
N LEU A 592 -12.60 -25.80 5.57
CA LEU A 592 -11.57 -25.59 4.54
C LEU A 592 -10.71 -24.35 4.85
N ILE A 593 -11.32 -23.27 5.35
CA ILE A 593 -10.60 -22.05 5.77
C ILE A 593 -9.88 -22.28 7.10
N THR A 594 -10.61 -22.69 8.14
CA THR A 594 -10.05 -22.81 9.51
C THR A 594 -9.02 -23.92 9.64
N GLY A 595 -9.05 -24.94 8.77
CA GLY A 595 -8.04 -25.99 8.70
C GLY A 595 -6.66 -25.50 8.24
N LEU A 596 -6.60 -24.41 7.47
CA LEU A 596 -5.33 -23.84 6.96
C LEU A 596 -4.36 -23.46 8.08
N VAL A 597 -4.86 -23.06 9.25
CA VAL A 597 -4.04 -22.70 10.43
C VAL A 597 -3.07 -23.83 10.80
N GLU A 598 -3.56 -25.08 10.87
CA GLU A 598 -2.71 -26.24 11.18
C GLU A 598 -1.92 -26.74 9.97
N ILE A 599 -2.45 -26.60 8.74
CA ILE A 599 -1.76 -26.97 7.50
C ILE A 599 -0.49 -26.12 7.30
N GLN A 600 -0.60 -24.80 7.47
CA GLN A 600 0.48 -23.85 7.20
C GLN A 600 1.46 -23.68 8.37
N LYS A 601 1.09 -24.14 9.57
CA LYS A 601 1.87 -24.01 10.82
C LYS A 601 3.33 -24.44 10.70
N PRO A 602 3.67 -25.58 10.06
CA PRO A 602 5.06 -26.00 9.89
C PRO A 602 5.84 -25.00 9.03
N SER A 603 5.25 -24.54 7.93
CA SER A 603 5.90 -23.65 6.97
C SER A 603 6.08 -22.25 7.58
N LEU A 604 5.07 -21.75 8.29
CA LEU A 604 5.10 -20.49 9.04
C LEU A 604 6.20 -20.46 10.12
N LEU A 605 6.35 -21.53 10.89
CA LEU A 605 7.42 -21.65 11.89
C LEU A 605 8.81 -21.69 11.25
N ASN A 606 8.95 -22.36 10.10
CA ASN A 606 10.20 -22.35 9.34
C ASN A 606 10.48 -20.98 8.68
N ILE A 607 9.46 -20.21 8.31
CA ILE A 607 9.62 -18.82 7.85
C ILE A 607 10.21 -17.96 8.96
N VAL A 608 9.69 -18.05 10.19
CA VAL A 608 10.23 -17.31 11.36
C VAL A 608 11.71 -17.63 11.59
N GLU A 609 12.08 -18.91 11.58
CA GLU A 609 13.48 -19.32 11.75
C GLU A 609 14.36 -18.89 10.56
N THR A 610 13.87 -19.03 9.33
CA THR A 610 14.60 -18.60 8.12
C THR A 610 14.85 -17.10 8.15
N ARG A 611 13.85 -16.30 8.53
CA ARG A 611 14.01 -14.84 8.74
C ARG A 611 15.07 -14.54 9.78
N ARG A 612 15.07 -15.26 10.92
CA ARG A 612 16.06 -15.09 11.98
C ARG A 612 17.48 -15.34 11.50
N GLN A 613 17.69 -16.39 10.69
CA GLN A 613 19.00 -16.67 10.10
C GLN A 613 19.42 -15.59 9.09
N VAL A 614 18.50 -15.08 8.25
CA VAL A 614 18.79 -13.95 7.34
C VAL A 614 19.16 -12.69 8.13
N SER A 615 18.39 -12.31 9.14
CA SER A 615 18.66 -11.14 9.98
C SER A 615 19.99 -11.23 10.73
N ILE A 616 20.34 -12.42 11.26
CA ILE A 616 21.66 -12.67 11.86
C ILE A 616 22.79 -12.45 10.84
N GLU A 617 22.63 -12.98 9.62
CA GLU A 617 23.65 -12.87 8.58
C GLU A 617 23.80 -11.43 8.08
N LEU A 618 22.70 -10.72 7.83
CA LEU A 618 22.71 -9.32 7.39
C LEU A 618 23.23 -8.35 8.47
N ARG A 619 22.91 -8.56 9.75
CA ARG A 619 23.37 -7.69 10.85
C ARG A 619 24.89 -7.72 11.08
N LYS A 620 25.64 -8.65 10.48
CA LYS A 620 27.12 -8.59 10.43
C LYS A 620 27.63 -7.25 9.88
N PHE A 621 26.90 -6.64 8.95
CA PHE A 621 27.27 -5.32 8.42
C PHE A 621 27.15 -4.19 9.44
N LEU A 622 26.30 -4.31 10.48
CA LEU A 622 26.26 -3.35 11.60
C LEU A 622 27.52 -3.48 12.47
N GLU A 623 28.04 -4.69 12.64
CA GLU A 623 29.28 -4.96 13.40
C GLU A 623 30.57 -4.62 12.63
N GLY A 624 30.45 -4.15 11.38
CA GLY A 624 31.57 -3.86 10.49
C GLY A 624 32.19 -5.10 9.83
N ASP A 625 31.54 -6.25 9.93
CA ASP A 625 31.90 -7.50 9.23
C ASP A 625 31.11 -7.63 7.91
N THR A 626 31.29 -8.71 7.16
CA THR A 626 30.65 -8.97 5.87
C THR A 626 29.69 -10.15 5.94
N ALA A 627 28.45 -9.95 5.50
CA ALA A 627 27.48 -11.04 5.29
C ALA A 627 27.88 -11.92 4.09
N ASP A 628 27.65 -13.23 4.17
CA ASP A 628 27.81 -14.14 3.03
C ASP A 628 26.57 -14.09 2.12
N LYS A 629 26.71 -13.45 0.94
CA LYS A 629 25.62 -13.37 -0.06
C LYS A 629 25.11 -14.75 -0.46
N ALA A 630 25.95 -15.79 -0.52
CA ALA A 630 25.49 -17.13 -0.89
C ALA A 630 24.60 -17.77 0.18
N THR A 631 24.92 -17.56 1.46
CA THR A 631 24.08 -17.97 2.59
C THR A 631 22.76 -17.20 2.61
N VAL A 632 22.78 -15.87 2.41
CA VAL A 632 21.55 -15.06 2.33
C VAL A 632 20.64 -15.54 1.20
N LEU A 633 21.15 -15.70 -0.02
CA LEU A 633 20.34 -16.13 -1.17
C LEU A 633 19.80 -17.56 -1.02
N SER A 634 20.55 -18.47 -0.39
CA SER A 634 20.08 -19.82 -0.07
C SER A 634 18.94 -19.82 0.96
N LEU A 635 19.05 -18.98 2.00
CA LEU A 635 18.00 -18.79 2.99
C LEU A 635 16.75 -18.12 2.37
N MET A 636 16.94 -17.16 1.47
CA MET A 636 15.84 -16.47 0.78
C MET A 636 15.14 -17.37 -0.24
N GLN A 637 15.86 -18.24 -0.94
CA GLN A 637 15.25 -19.32 -1.71
C GLN A 637 14.38 -20.19 -0.79
N ARG A 638 14.91 -20.61 0.36
CA ARG A 638 14.16 -21.43 1.32
C ARG A 638 12.93 -20.70 1.89
N TYR A 639 13.01 -19.39 2.10
CA TYR A 639 11.87 -18.56 2.46
C TYR A 639 10.77 -18.69 1.38
N GLY A 640 11.11 -18.50 0.10
CA GLY A 640 10.13 -18.55 -0.98
C GLY A 640 9.53 -19.94 -1.22
N GLU A 641 10.29 -21.02 -1.01
CA GLU A 641 9.74 -22.38 -1.01
C GLU A 641 8.64 -22.57 0.05
N LEU A 642 8.83 -21.95 1.24
CA LEU A 642 7.89 -22.02 2.36
C LEU A 642 6.68 -21.10 2.16
N ASP A 643 6.90 -19.88 1.65
CA ASP A 643 5.84 -18.95 1.27
C ASP A 643 4.94 -19.56 0.19
N GLY A 644 5.56 -20.12 -0.85
CA GLY A 644 4.90 -20.89 -1.92
C GLY A 644 3.98 -21.99 -1.39
N GLU A 645 4.43 -22.74 -0.38
CA GLU A 645 3.62 -23.79 0.25
C GLU A 645 2.39 -23.22 0.97
N ILE A 646 2.53 -22.06 1.65
CA ILE A 646 1.41 -21.39 2.32
C ILE A 646 0.40 -20.86 1.29
N ILE A 647 0.86 -20.08 0.30
CA ILE A 647 -0.03 -19.45 -0.68
C ILE A 647 -0.68 -20.48 -1.63
N TYR A 648 0.01 -21.58 -1.96
CA TYR A 648 -0.60 -22.72 -2.65
C TYR A 648 -1.78 -23.30 -1.87
N ASN A 649 -1.59 -23.55 -0.57
CA ASN A 649 -2.64 -24.13 0.27
C ASN A 649 -3.83 -23.16 0.39
N MET A 650 -3.58 -21.87 0.62
CA MET A 650 -4.63 -20.84 0.64
C MET A 650 -5.41 -20.80 -0.68
N ALA A 651 -4.73 -20.66 -1.83
CA ALA A 651 -5.37 -20.59 -3.14
C ALA A 651 -6.25 -21.81 -3.45
N VAL A 652 -5.78 -23.03 -3.15
CA VAL A 652 -6.56 -24.27 -3.34
C VAL A 652 -7.80 -24.31 -2.44
N HIS A 653 -7.65 -24.08 -1.12
CA HIS A 653 -8.78 -24.18 -0.19
C HIS A 653 -9.80 -23.05 -0.38
N PHE A 654 -9.35 -21.84 -0.77
CA PHE A 654 -10.24 -20.74 -1.14
C PHE A 654 -11.03 -21.09 -2.41
N SER A 655 -10.38 -21.73 -3.40
CA SER A 655 -11.06 -22.24 -4.61
C SER A 655 -12.10 -23.32 -4.29
N ASP A 656 -11.79 -24.28 -3.41
CA ASP A 656 -12.74 -25.31 -2.97
C ASP A 656 -13.96 -24.71 -2.25
N VAL A 657 -13.74 -23.66 -1.44
CA VAL A 657 -14.86 -22.88 -0.86
C VAL A 657 -15.65 -22.21 -1.97
N ASN A 658 -15.00 -21.47 -2.87
CA ASN A 658 -15.66 -20.73 -3.96
C ASN A 658 -16.58 -21.62 -4.81
N GLN A 659 -16.08 -22.78 -5.21
CA GLN A 659 -16.78 -23.75 -6.05
C GLN A 659 -17.97 -24.42 -5.34
N SER A 660 -17.99 -24.42 -4.00
CA SER A 660 -19.09 -24.97 -3.20
C SER A 660 -20.11 -23.93 -2.73
N LEU A 661 -19.85 -22.63 -2.89
CA LEU A 661 -20.76 -21.56 -2.45
C LEU A 661 -22.13 -21.65 -3.15
N THR A 662 -23.20 -21.59 -2.34
CA THR A 662 -24.54 -21.33 -2.87
C THR A 662 -24.66 -19.88 -3.35
N SER A 663 -25.56 -19.60 -4.29
CA SER A 663 -25.80 -18.23 -4.80
C SER A 663 -26.17 -17.24 -3.70
N SER A 664 -26.84 -17.69 -2.63
CA SER A 664 -27.15 -16.87 -1.46
C SER A 664 -25.95 -16.56 -0.58
N GLN A 665 -24.97 -17.47 -0.50
CA GLN A 665 -23.73 -17.21 0.24
C GLN A 665 -22.83 -16.25 -0.54
N ARG A 666 -22.68 -16.46 -1.85
CA ARG A 666 -21.94 -15.55 -2.74
C ARG A 666 -22.47 -14.12 -2.61
N ALA A 667 -23.77 -13.92 -2.84
CA ALA A 667 -24.38 -12.60 -2.70
C ALA A 667 -24.28 -11.97 -1.30
N ALA A 668 -24.12 -12.77 -0.23
CA ALA A 668 -23.89 -12.26 1.12
C ALA A 668 -22.44 -11.82 1.34
N LEU A 669 -21.46 -12.55 0.79
CA LEU A 669 -20.05 -12.16 0.83
C LEU A 669 -19.80 -10.92 -0.05
N ASP A 670 -20.35 -10.90 -1.26
CA ASP A 670 -20.25 -9.74 -2.17
C ASP A 670 -20.82 -8.47 -1.49
N ALA A 671 -21.96 -8.59 -0.79
CA ALA A 671 -22.56 -7.49 -0.05
C ALA A 671 -21.68 -6.95 1.10
N MET A 672 -20.87 -7.79 1.77
CA MET A 672 -19.91 -7.32 2.79
C MET A 672 -18.85 -6.40 2.17
N ARG A 673 -18.38 -6.74 0.96
CA ARG A 673 -17.43 -5.92 0.20
C ARG A 673 -18.07 -4.61 -0.26
N GLU A 674 -19.27 -4.67 -0.83
CA GLU A 674 -20.03 -3.50 -1.28
C GLU A 674 -20.33 -2.54 -0.12
N GLU A 675 -20.72 -3.04 1.06
CA GLU A 675 -20.97 -2.21 2.25
C GLU A 675 -19.70 -1.53 2.77
N LEU A 676 -18.56 -2.22 2.74
CA LEU A 676 -17.28 -1.67 3.19
C LEU A 676 -16.72 -0.61 2.23
N LEU A 677 -16.73 -0.89 0.92
CA LEU A 677 -15.97 -0.15 -0.09
C LEU A 677 -16.82 0.73 -1.00
N GLY A 678 -18.11 0.42 -1.23
CA GLY A 678 -18.97 1.17 -2.13
C GLY A 678 -18.40 1.24 -3.56
N GLU A 679 -18.18 2.44 -4.07
CA GLU A 679 -17.58 2.67 -5.40
C GLU A 679 -16.14 2.15 -5.53
N LEU A 680 -15.44 1.90 -4.41
CA LEU A 680 -14.10 1.32 -4.37
C LEU A 680 -14.10 -0.22 -4.34
N SER A 681 -15.24 -0.89 -4.56
CA SER A 681 -15.32 -2.35 -4.43
C SER A 681 -14.37 -3.07 -5.40
N HIS A 682 -14.25 -2.57 -6.63
CA HIS A 682 -13.39 -3.15 -7.68
C HIS A 682 -12.54 -2.06 -8.32
N PRO A 683 -11.23 -2.26 -8.51
CA PRO A 683 -10.38 -1.28 -9.17
C PRO A 683 -10.54 -1.31 -10.70
N ASN A 684 -10.36 -0.15 -11.33
CA ASN A 684 -10.42 0.00 -12.80
C ASN A 684 -9.14 -0.48 -13.52
N GLY A 685 -8.33 -1.34 -12.88
CA GLY A 685 -6.98 -1.68 -13.32
C GLY A 685 -6.28 -2.58 -12.31
N ALA A 686 -4.97 -2.38 -12.13
CA ALA A 686 -4.16 -3.11 -11.16
C ALA A 686 -3.32 -2.14 -10.33
N TYR A 687 -2.48 -2.67 -9.44
CA TYR A 687 -1.53 -1.92 -8.64
C TYR A 687 -0.12 -2.52 -8.76
N LEU A 688 0.88 -1.63 -8.82
CA LEU A 688 2.26 -1.97 -8.50
C LEU A 688 2.51 -1.44 -7.09
N TYR A 689 2.61 -2.37 -6.13
CA TYR A 689 2.48 -2.05 -4.70
C TYR A 689 1.14 -1.37 -4.40
N SER A 690 1.14 -0.08 -4.06
CA SER A 690 -0.06 0.73 -3.85
C SER A 690 -0.29 1.78 -4.94
N GLN A 691 0.56 1.83 -5.97
CA GLN A 691 0.40 2.74 -7.12
C GLN A 691 -0.51 2.10 -8.17
N ALA A 692 -1.62 2.76 -8.51
CA ALA A 692 -2.50 2.31 -9.57
C ALA A 692 -1.79 2.30 -10.93
N ILE A 693 -1.99 1.23 -11.69
CA ILE A 693 -1.47 1.00 -13.04
C ILE A 693 -2.57 0.41 -13.94
N SER A 694 -2.38 0.47 -15.26
CA SER A 694 -3.13 -0.41 -16.16
C SER A 694 -2.79 -1.87 -15.85
N MET A 695 -3.74 -2.79 -16.06
CA MET A 695 -3.47 -4.23 -15.94
C MET A 695 -2.30 -4.61 -16.87
N PRO A 696 -1.17 -5.13 -16.36
CA PRO A 696 -0.01 -5.44 -17.18
C PRO A 696 -0.28 -6.66 -18.09
N GLU A 697 0.56 -6.84 -19.12
CA GLU A 697 0.66 -8.12 -19.81
C GLU A 697 1.26 -9.14 -18.85
N ILE A 698 0.51 -10.20 -18.54
CA ILE A 698 0.94 -11.26 -17.62
C ILE A 698 1.47 -12.42 -18.47
N PRO A 699 2.70 -12.91 -18.22
CA PRO A 699 3.24 -14.09 -18.88
C PRO A 699 2.34 -15.33 -18.75
N ASP A 700 2.58 -16.31 -19.62
CA ASP A 700 1.94 -17.63 -19.55
C ASP A 700 2.06 -18.23 -18.14
N THR A 701 0.94 -18.74 -17.62
CA THR A 701 0.82 -19.34 -16.28
C THR A 701 0.60 -20.86 -16.34
N ASP A 702 0.47 -21.47 -17.52
CA ASP A 702 0.16 -22.90 -17.69
C ASP A 702 1.14 -23.82 -16.92
N PHE A 703 2.40 -23.39 -16.78
CA PHE A 703 3.45 -24.11 -16.05
C PHE A 703 3.21 -24.24 -14.53
N LEU A 704 2.28 -23.47 -13.96
CA LEU A 704 1.87 -23.54 -12.56
C LEU A 704 0.77 -24.61 -12.30
N PHE A 705 0.36 -25.37 -13.31
CA PHE A 705 -0.73 -26.36 -13.24
C PHE A 705 -0.28 -27.78 -13.60
N LYS A 706 -1.07 -28.79 -13.19
CA LYS A 706 -0.82 -30.23 -13.39
C LYS A 706 -2.06 -31.05 -13.80
#